data_AF-A0A818RMJ2-F1
#
_entry.id   AF-A0A818RMJ2-F1
#
_cell.length_a   1.000
_cell.length_b   1.000
_cell.length_c   1.000
_cell.angle_alpha   90.00
_cell.angle_beta   90.00
_cell.angle_gamma   90.00
#
_symmetry.space_group_name_H-M   'P 1'
#
loop_
_entity.id
_entity.type
_entity.pdbx_description
1 polymer ?
#
loop_
_entity_poly.entity_id
_entity_poly.type
_entity_poly.pdbx_seq_one_letter_code
_entity_poly.pdbx_strand_id
1 'polypeptide(L)'
;MSNSLSRINLNQEVLLFRNEAFYDLVEEHCGSTVLEIIQAQDISSVDCLLDVRNIFTFLELDSNELIPLKKKAGIVLNDGSFIIKKGIMYKVDVFTRSLYRLNEQHLIDSFQHFNSNGSTGLIIPEILVQKFPFLLTLMNYSNFIINSKIDFTFFNIMMNNIIKNATMDERGYRYDNIIRQFASSLYILGGRAAYEFVRLNIPAFIPSTQVIQASIISSQHYLTEGLFDFLRVRDYFSSKQSTLAFCAEDSTTIVLKITYDSTSNMFIGFSLPLDQNGLPIPSLYSTDSFSQLENWYLNESMAKLLVANLIQPLSYSSGNLSPYLLAAYGTDNTFKATDVISRWRCIYHRCKANGIRLIGFSTDCDSRYLNAMKLSLGFFGDFIYDGHPDNFKIDVPSSWNWFLMRNKQLFICMQDPMHICTKLRNRLLSKTATLVLGDQIINLKPLYYVIDNFSKLDHGLVQSDVNQKDRQNYGSCEKISNDKVLKLLDNISNSFGISIYLQVIKNIRLAYIEKTTNVIDRIFHAWVVVFIFRCWSMWINSMDRQTLDLFVAQHSNSNFTPTENKNKTKRDFFITYQSHFSVEINAHSLVYLAVLFSEGQISAESLTIYLQNSQTCENTFRSARSISSTCSGGVNFTVFQFLSRIKKLSMLQSIKNNVGENKLRFPQHHKQSKISRNNVTQQNTISFSKHDIEKKVNDAYQYVIKLMSPLNLHQWLRNQQTLSIKQLSANISQQFQRSWTKELNANKNDDSDTESDSETSDTMADDASSNHDTDEDLDFDNGVDSIYNVTTSVHRGVRLVDDVKQEHAEKYFRVTLNNQIKFLHKQTACWLLEKDKSSLPADRLSRVQEN
;
A
#
# COMPACT_ATOMS: atom_id res chain seq x y z
N MET A 1 -19.60 41.79 6.73
CA MET A 1 -20.02 42.96 5.93
C MET A 1 -19.38 42.85 4.55
N SER A 2 -20.20 42.62 3.53
CA SER A 2 -19.78 42.51 2.13
C SER A 2 -19.49 43.91 1.56
N ASN A 3 -18.22 44.24 1.31
CA ASN A 3 -17.88 45.45 0.56
C ASN A 3 -18.22 45.23 -0.93
N SER A 4 -19.38 45.74 -1.34
CA SER A 4 -19.67 46.00 -2.74
C SER A 4 -18.72 47.08 -3.26
N LEU A 5 -17.59 46.67 -3.84
CA LEU A 5 -16.77 47.57 -4.65
C LEU A 5 -17.64 48.14 -5.77
N SER A 6 -17.76 49.47 -5.82
CA SER A 6 -18.43 50.23 -6.87
C SER A 6 -17.92 49.78 -8.23
N ARG A 7 -18.77 49.10 -9.00
CA ARG A 7 -18.44 48.66 -10.37
C ARG A 7 -18.50 49.87 -11.29
N ILE A 8 -17.38 50.23 -11.92
CA ILE A 8 -17.40 51.11 -13.09
C ILE A 8 -17.99 50.29 -14.23
N ASN A 9 -19.09 50.75 -14.82
CA ASN A 9 -19.73 50.11 -15.96
C ASN A 9 -19.21 50.78 -17.24
N LEU A 10 -18.33 50.09 -17.95
CA LEU A 10 -17.68 50.58 -19.16
C LEU A 10 -18.26 49.82 -20.37
N ASN A 11 -18.46 50.51 -21.49
CA ASN A 11 -18.91 49.89 -22.76
C ASN A 11 -17.72 49.19 -23.46
N GLN A 12 -17.99 48.19 -24.30
CA GLN A 12 -16.95 47.46 -25.05
C GLN A 12 -16.17 48.36 -26.03
N GLU A 13 -16.81 49.39 -26.59
CA GLU A 13 -16.18 50.34 -27.53
C GLU A 13 -15.00 51.10 -26.91
N VAL A 14 -14.95 51.18 -25.58
CA VAL A 14 -13.90 51.84 -24.81
C VAL A 14 -12.52 51.22 -25.08
N LEU A 15 -12.43 49.92 -25.39
CA LEU A 15 -11.17 49.25 -25.72
C LEU A 15 -10.51 49.82 -27.00
N LEU A 16 -11.29 50.44 -27.88
CA LEU A 16 -10.83 51.05 -29.12
C LEU A 16 -10.38 52.51 -28.95
N PHE A 17 -10.54 53.09 -27.76
CA PHE A 17 -10.26 54.51 -27.55
C PHE A 17 -8.75 54.80 -27.67
N ARG A 18 -8.46 55.92 -28.33
CA ARG A 18 -7.12 56.45 -28.62
C ARG A 18 -7.13 57.97 -28.44
N ASN A 19 -5.98 58.52 -28.06
CA ASN A 19 -5.74 59.96 -27.94
C ASN A 19 -6.83 60.64 -27.09
N GLU A 20 -7.45 61.71 -27.59
CA GLU A 20 -8.48 62.50 -26.88
C GLU A 20 -9.58 61.63 -26.26
N ALA A 21 -10.15 60.67 -27.00
CA ALA A 21 -11.21 59.81 -26.47
C ALA A 21 -10.73 58.93 -25.29
N PHE A 22 -9.45 58.53 -25.30
CA PHE A 22 -8.85 57.81 -24.19
C PHE A 22 -8.53 58.74 -23.00
N TYR A 23 -8.08 59.96 -23.28
CA TYR A 23 -7.80 60.96 -22.26
C TYR A 23 -9.05 61.43 -21.53
N ASP A 24 -10.15 61.68 -22.24
CA ASP A 24 -11.45 62.01 -21.68
C ASP A 24 -11.92 60.91 -20.72
N LEU A 25 -11.79 59.65 -21.14
CA LEU A 25 -12.14 58.48 -20.33
C LEU A 25 -11.30 58.36 -19.05
N VAL A 26 -9.99 58.60 -19.15
CA VAL A 26 -9.07 58.61 -18.00
C VAL A 26 -9.44 59.74 -17.04
N GLU A 27 -9.71 60.94 -17.55
CA GLU A 27 -10.08 62.08 -16.73
C GLU A 27 -11.41 61.86 -16.00
N GLU A 28 -12.41 61.32 -16.71
CA GLU A 28 -13.73 61.00 -16.15
C GLU A 28 -13.64 60.02 -14.97
N HIS A 29 -12.84 58.95 -15.09
CA HIS A 29 -12.82 57.87 -14.10
C HIS A 29 -11.69 57.94 -13.08
N CYS A 30 -10.55 58.54 -13.44
CA CYS A 30 -9.37 58.62 -12.59
C CYS A 30 -9.04 60.04 -12.13
N GLY A 31 -9.55 61.07 -12.82
CA GLY A 31 -9.34 62.49 -12.53
C GLY A 31 -8.10 63.08 -13.22
N SER A 32 -8.07 64.41 -13.32
CA SER A 32 -7.04 65.17 -14.06
C SER A 32 -5.59 64.90 -13.62
N THR A 33 -5.36 64.58 -12.34
CA THR A 33 -4.02 64.23 -11.85
C THR A 33 -3.49 62.92 -12.46
N VAL A 34 -4.36 61.95 -12.71
CA VAL A 34 -3.97 60.69 -13.38
C VAL A 34 -3.81 60.92 -14.88
N LEU A 35 -4.66 61.76 -15.48
CA LEU A 35 -4.51 62.15 -16.89
C LEU A 35 -3.13 62.77 -17.15
N GLU A 36 -2.71 63.75 -16.35
CA GLU A 36 -1.39 64.38 -16.47
C GLU A 36 -0.25 63.35 -16.34
N ILE A 37 -0.40 62.34 -15.47
CA ILE A 37 0.57 61.23 -15.31
C ILE A 37 0.65 60.35 -16.55
N ILE A 38 -0.50 60.05 -17.16
CA ILE A 38 -0.61 59.21 -18.35
C ILE A 38 -0.05 59.94 -19.57
N GLN A 39 -0.36 61.24 -19.72
CA GLN A 39 0.19 62.10 -20.77
C GLN A 39 1.71 62.29 -20.64
N ALA A 40 2.23 62.44 -19.42
CA ALA A 40 3.67 62.57 -19.19
C ALA A 40 4.47 61.31 -19.58
N GLN A 41 3.80 60.15 -19.70
CA GLN A 41 4.39 58.89 -20.14
C GLN A 41 4.06 58.54 -21.59
N ASP A 42 3.41 59.45 -22.32
CA ASP A 42 2.97 59.27 -23.71
C ASP A 42 2.07 58.01 -23.91
N ILE A 43 1.31 57.65 -22.86
CA ILE A 43 0.35 56.55 -22.91
C ILE A 43 -0.91 57.12 -23.58
N SER A 44 -1.13 56.81 -24.84
CA SER A 44 -2.20 57.42 -25.66
C SER A 44 -3.37 56.47 -25.97
N SER A 45 -3.40 55.28 -25.36
CA SER A 45 -4.45 54.29 -25.62
C SER A 45 -4.72 53.36 -24.45
N VAL A 46 -5.89 52.71 -24.48
CA VAL A 46 -6.24 51.64 -23.54
C VAL A 46 -5.24 50.49 -23.61
N ASP A 47 -4.83 50.07 -24.81
CA ASP A 47 -3.87 48.97 -24.97
C ASP A 47 -2.50 49.32 -24.36
N CYS A 48 -1.99 50.54 -24.64
CA CYS A 48 -0.76 51.03 -24.02
C CYS A 48 -0.87 51.08 -22.49
N LEU A 49 -2.02 51.47 -21.95
CA LEU A 49 -2.25 51.51 -20.50
C LEU A 49 -2.24 50.10 -19.88
N LEU A 50 -2.84 49.12 -20.55
CA LEU A 50 -2.90 47.73 -20.09
C LEU A 50 -1.53 47.02 -20.17
N ASP A 51 -0.61 47.51 -20.99
CA ASP A 51 0.77 47.00 -21.08
C ASP A 51 1.70 47.58 -19.99
N VAL A 52 1.32 48.69 -19.35
CA VAL A 52 2.13 49.35 -18.31
C VAL A 52 1.84 48.76 -16.92
N ARG A 53 2.85 48.09 -16.34
CA ARG A 53 2.73 47.43 -15.02
C ARG A 53 2.37 48.37 -13.86
N ASN A 54 2.94 49.57 -13.85
CA ASN A 54 2.67 50.58 -12.83
C ASN A 54 2.98 51.98 -13.38
N ILE A 55 1.94 52.78 -13.63
CA ILE A 55 2.04 54.13 -14.18
C ILE A 55 2.70 55.14 -13.23
N PHE A 56 2.97 54.78 -11.98
CA PHE A 56 3.59 55.70 -11.02
C PHE A 56 5.10 55.52 -10.89
N THR A 57 5.67 54.45 -11.46
CA THR A 57 7.10 54.11 -11.28
C THR A 57 8.03 55.20 -11.78
N PHE A 58 7.66 55.90 -12.88
CA PHE A 58 8.47 57.01 -13.41
C PHE A 58 8.53 58.22 -12.47
N LEU A 59 7.59 58.35 -11.52
CA LEU A 59 7.64 59.39 -10.49
C LEU A 59 8.78 59.16 -9.49
N GLU A 60 9.45 58.02 -9.49
CA GLU A 60 10.64 57.80 -8.64
C GLU A 60 11.90 58.44 -9.24
N LEU A 61 11.86 58.85 -10.50
CA LEU A 61 12.99 59.50 -11.18
C LEU A 61 13.28 60.89 -10.58
N ASP A 62 14.56 61.22 -10.47
CA ASP A 62 15.01 62.54 -10.04
C ASP A 62 15.03 63.50 -11.23
N SER A 63 13.92 64.21 -11.42
CA SER A 63 13.74 65.20 -12.49
C SER A 63 12.97 66.41 -12.00
N ASN A 64 13.46 67.59 -12.36
CA ASN A 64 12.80 68.86 -12.07
C ASN A 64 11.43 68.99 -12.76
N GLU A 65 11.25 68.31 -13.90
CA GLU A 65 9.99 68.30 -14.67
C GLU A 65 8.88 67.50 -13.95
N LEU A 66 9.26 66.55 -13.08
CA LEU A 66 8.33 65.71 -12.33
C LEU A 66 7.90 66.32 -10.99
N ILE A 67 8.55 67.40 -10.53
CA ILE A 67 8.24 68.05 -9.24
C ILE A 67 6.77 68.51 -9.15
N PRO A 68 6.18 69.15 -10.18
CA PRO A 68 4.76 69.55 -10.14
C PRO A 68 3.82 68.35 -10.05
N LEU A 69 4.11 67.27 -10.79
CA LEU A 69 3.35 66.01 -10.79
C LEU A 69 3.44 65.29 -9.44
N LYS A 70 4.65 65.21 -8.85
CA LYS A 70 4.88 64.66 -7.50
C LYS A 70 4.03 65.39 -6.46
N LYS A 71 4.01 66.72 -6.47
CA LYS A 71 3.20 67.52 -5.53
C LYS A 71 1.69 67.25 -5.65
N LYS A 72 1.18 66.98 -6.85
CA LYS A 72 -0.23 66.64 -7.07
C LYS A 72 -0.54 65.19 -6.65
N ALA A 73 0.29 64.23 -7.08
CA ALA A 73 0.04 62.79 -6.99
C ALA A 73 0.37 62.15 -5.64
N GLY A 74 1.26 62.74 -4.85
CA GLY A 74 1.75 62.13 -3.61
C GLY A 74 2.07 63.10 -2.49
N ILE A 75 2.80 62.59 -1.51
CA ILE A 75 3.29 63.28 -0.32
C ILE A 75 4.78 63.00 -0.26
N VAL A 76 5.58 64.07 -0.18
CA VAL A 76 7.03 63.97 0.08
C VAL A 76 7.22 63.93 1.59
N LEU A 77 7.90 62.90 2.08
CA LEU A 77 8.22 62.71 3.49
C LEU A 77 9.47 63.51 3.87
N ASN A 78 9.68 63.72 5.17
CA ASN A 78 10.80 64.51 5.69
C ASN A 78 12.17 63.91 5.39
N ASP A 79 12.24 62.61 5.09
CA ASP A 79 13.45 61.89 4.66
C ASP A 79 13.70 61.98 3.15
N GLY A 80 12.88 62.74 2.42
CA GLY A 80 12.95 62.90 0.97
C GLY A 80 12.24 61.79 0.18
N SER A 81 11.70 60.76 0.83
CA SER A 81 10.96 59.70 0.15
C SER A 81 9.58 60.17 -0.32
N PHE A 82 9.06 59.56 -1.38
CA PHE A 82 7.80 59.94 -2.02
C PHE A 82 6.76 58.84 -1.90
N ILE A 83 5.57 59.17 -1.38
CA ILE A 83 4.44 58.23 -1.27
C ILE A 83 3.26 58.74 -2.10
N ILE A 84 2.73 57.90 -2.99
CA ILE A 84 1.55 58.22 -3.79
C ILE A 84 0.30 58.19 -2.90
N LYS A 85 -0.62 59.15 -3.09
CA LYS A 85 -1.88 59.19 -2.34
C LYS A 85 -2.71 57.93 -2.64
N LYS A 86 -3.04 57.15 -1.62
CA LYS A 86 -3.80 55.88 -1.74
C LYS A 86 -5.11 56.02 -2.51
N GLY A 87 -5.80 57.15 -2.43
CA GLY A 87 -7.03 57.40 -3.19
C GLY A 87 -6.82 57.49 -4.70
N ILE A 88 -5.67 57.99 -5.15
CA ILE A 88 -5.30 58.04 -6.57
C ILE A 88 -4.96 56.62 -7.05
N MET A 89 -4.14 55.89 -6.30
CA MET A 89 -3.83 54.48 -6.60
C MET A 89 -5.10 53.63 -6.71
N TYR A 90 -6.04 53.80 -5.77
CA TYR A 90 -7.29 53.05 -5.77
C TYR A 90 -8.14 53.33 -7.03
N LYS A 91 -8.24 54.58 -7.47
CA LYS A 91 -9.00 54.93 -8.69
C LYS A 91 -8.41 54.28 -9.93
N VAL A 92 -7.08 54.34 -10.07
CA VAL A 92 -6.35 53.68 -11.16
C VAL A 92 -6.54 52.17 -11.11
N ASP A 93 -6.35 51.56 -9.95
CA ASP A 93 -6.52 50.10 -9.78
C ASP A 93 -7.93 49.63 -10.15
N VAL A 94 -8.97 50.37 -9.74
CA VAL A 94 -10.36 50.02 -10.06
C VAL A 94 -10.62 50.19 -11.55
N PHE A 95 -10.14 51.28 -12.15
CA PHE A 95 -10.29 51.55 -13.57
C PHE A 95 -9.57 50.53 -14.45
N THR A 96 -8.28 50.27 -14.20
CA THR A 96 -7.49 49.29 -14.95
C THR A 96 -8.04 47.87 -14.78
N ARG A 97 -8.51 47.49 -13.58
CA ARG A 97 -9.18 46.18 -13.40
C ARG A 97 -10.49 46.07 -14.18
N SER A 98 -11.26 47.15 -14.30
CA SER A 98 -12.48 47.15 -15.13
C SER A 98 -12.14 47.01 -16.61
N LEU A 99 -11.08 47.67 -17.09
CA LEU A 99 -10.59 47.51 -18.47
C LEU A 99 -10.05 46.09 -18.74
N TYR A 100 -9.27 45.50 -17.83
CA TYR A 100 -8.82 44.11 -17.97
C TYR A 100 -9.99 43.13 -18.06
N ARG A 101 -11.04 43.31 -17.23
CA ARG A 101 -12.24 42.45 -17.30
C ARG A 101 -13.01 42.60 -18.60
N LEU A 102 -13.13 43.83 -19.12
CA LEU A 102 -13.74 44.06 -20.42
C LEU A 102 -12.92 43.43 -21.54
N ASN A 103 -11.61 43.55 -21.49
CA ASN A 103 -10.71 42.92 -22.46
C ASN A 103 -10.79 41.39 -22.39
N GLU A 104 -10.83 40.80 -21.18
CA GLU A 104 -11.07 39.37 -20.98
C GLU A 104 -12.42 38.92 -21.57
N GLN A 105 -13.50 39.67 -21.32
CA GLN A 105 -14.82 39.34 -21.85
C GLN A 105 -14.86 39.47 -23.38
N HIS A 106 -14.27 40.52 -23.94
CA HIS A 106 -14.14 40.71 -25.39
C HIS A 106 -13.31 39.58 -26.04
N LEU A 107 -12.23 39.15 -25.40
CA LEU A 107 -11.44 38.00 -25.84
C LEU A 107 -12.25 36.71 -25.77
N ILE A 108 -12.97 36.46 -24.67
CA ILE A 108 -13.83 35.27 -24.51
C ILE A 108 -14.95 35.24 -25.55
N ASP A 109 -15.63 36.36 -25.77
CA ASP A 109 -16.71 36.49 -26.75
C ASP A 109 -16.17 36.29 -28.18
N SER A 110 -14.97 36.82 -28.47
CA SER A 110 -14.24 36.57 -29.71
C SER A 110 -13.87 35.07 -29.86
N PHE A 111 -13.39 34.42 -28.79
CA PHE A 111 -13.09 32.99 -28.77
C PHE A 111 -14.33 32.10 -28.94
N GLN A 112 -15.50 32.52 -28.44
CA GLN A 112 -16.76 31.79 -28.60
C GLN A 112 -17.35 31.94 -30.02
N HIS A 113 -17.28 33.15 -30.61
CA HIS A 113 -17.71 33.37 -31.99
C HIS A 113 -16.82 32.67 -33.04
N PHE A 114 -15.52 32.50 -32.74
CA PHE A 114 -14.59 31.74 -33.59
C PHE A 114 -14.84 30.22 -33.55
N ASN A 115 -15.31 29.66 -32.44
CA ASN A 115 -15.66 28.23 -32.34
C ASN A 115 -16.95 27.85 -33.09
N SER A 116 -17.85 28.80 -33.38
CA SER A 116 -19.03 28.58 -34.22
C SER A 116 -18.74 28.63 -35.73
N ASN A 117 -17.64 29.27 -36.14
CA ASN A 117 -17.29 29.49 -37.55
C ASN A 117 -15.98 28.78 -37.94
N GLY A 118 -15.91 27.47 -37.74
CA GLY A 118 -15.13 26.51 -38.56
C GLY A 118 -13.66 26.80 -38.92
N SER A 119 -12.97 27.72 -38.25
CA SER A 119 -11.59 28.12 -38.56
C SER A 119 -10.68 27.71 -37.41
N THR A 120 -9.92 26.64 -37.65
CA THR A 120 -9.01 25.97 -36.70
C THR A 120 -7.69 26.74 -36.56
N GLY A 121 -7.73 27.88 -35.88
CA GLY A 121 -6.54 28.65 -35.53
C GLY A 121 -6.53 29.04 -34.05
N LEU A 122 -5.77 28.33 -33.23
CA LEU A 122 -5.37 28.79 -31.90
C LEU A 122 -4.43 30.00 -32.07
N ILE A 123 -4.91 31.23 -31.80
CA ILE A 123 -4.04 32.42 -31.80
C ILE A 123 -3.26 32.45 -30.49
N ILE A 124 -1.92 32.42 -30.59
CA ILE A 124 -1.00 32.39 -29.44
C ILE A 124 -0.34 33.76 -29.31
N PRO A 125 -0.24 34.32 -28.09
CA PRO A 125 0.61 35.49 -27.84
C PRO A 125 2.06 35.23 -28.29
N GLU A 126 2.59 36.08 -29.15
CA GLU A 126 3.93 35.95 -29.76
C GLU A 126 5.05 35.81 -28.71
N ILE A 127 4.85 36.40 -27.53
CA ILE A 127 5.71 36.32 -26.34
C ILE A 127 5.90 34.87 -25.83
N LEU A 128 4.86 34.03 -25.89
CA LEU A 128 4.93 32.64 -25.43
C LEU A 128 5.68 31.74 -26.42
N VAL A 129 5.51 32.02 -27.72
CA VAL A 129 6.20 31.31 -28.81
C VAL A 129 7.70 31.59 -28.77
N GLN A 130 8.09 32.84 -28.48
CA GLN A 130 9.50 33.22 -28.34
C GLN A 130 10.16 32.63 -27.08
N LYS A 131 9.42 32.54 -25.97
CA LYS A 131 9.96 32.06 -24.68
C LYS A 131 10.08 30.53 -24.60
N PHE A 132 9.22 29.77 -25.31
CA PHE A 132 9.19 28.30 -25.24
C PHE A 132 8.92 27.64 -26.61
N PRO A 133 9.95 27.47 -27.46
CA PRO A 133 9.81 26.96 -28.83
C PRO A 133 9.16 25.57 -28.94
N PHE A 134 9.33 24.73 -27.91
CA PHE A 134 8.72 23.39 -27.84
C PHE A 134 7.18 23.42 -27.77
N LEU A 135 6.60 24.46 -27.16
CA LEU A 135 5.13 24.61 -27.10
C LEU A 135 4.54 24.79 -28.51
N LEU A 136 5.25 25.48 -29.41
CA LEU A 136 4.83 25.64 -30.80
C LEU A 136 4.73 24.29 -31.53
N THR A 137 5.68 23.39 -31.30
CA THR A 137 5.66 22.03 -31.88
C THR A 137 4.50 21.19 -31.33
N LEU A 138 4.26 21.24 -30.02
CA LEU A 138 3.12 20.57 -29.38
C LEU A 138 1.77 21.08 -29.89
N MET A 139 1.66 22.39 -30.15
CA MET A 139 0.44 23.03 -30.63
C MET A 139 0.15 22.77 -32.11
N ASN A 140 1.20 22.72 -32.95
CA ASN A 140 1.05 22.26 -34.33
C ASN A 140 0.57 20.80 -34.39
N TYR A 141 1.05 19.96 -33.46
CA TYR A 141 0.58 18.59 -33.31
C TYR A 141 -0.86 18.51 -32.77
N SER A 142 -1.27 19.38 -31.85
CA SER A 142 -2.66 19.43 -31.38
C SER A 142 -3.64 19.80 -32.50
N ASN A 143 -3.29 20.79 -33.33
CA ASN A 143 -4.11 21.18 -34.49
C ASN A 143 -4.21 20.02 -35.50
N PHE A 144 -3.13 19.27 -35.72
CA PHE A 144 -3.16 18.05 -36.53
C PHE A 144 -4.09 16.96 -35.96
N ILE A 145 -4.03 16.69 -34.65
CA ILE A 145 -4.90 15.70 -33.98
C ILE A 145 -6.37 16.09 -34.07
N ILE A 146 -6.70 17.35 -33.81
CA ILE A 146 -8.07 17.89 -33.89
C ILE A 146 -8.62 17.72 -35.30
N ASN A 147 -7.83 18.04 -36.33
CA ASN A 147 -8.20 17.85 -37.74
C ASN A 147 -8.32 16.37 -38.13
N SER A 148 -7.64 15.45 -37.42
CA SER A 148 -7.63 14.01 -37.69
C SER A 148 -8.76 13.23 -37.00
N LYS A 149 -9.64 13.88 -36.22
CA LYS A 149 -10.73 13.25 -35.43
C LYS A 149 -10.27 12.13 -34.48
N ILE A 150 -9.01 12.13 -34.04
CA ILE A 150 -8.48 11.15 -33.08
C ILE A 150 -8.74 11.69 -31.66
N ASP A 151 -9.56 11.00 -30.86
CA ASP A 151 -9.86 11.43 -29.48
C ASP A 151 -8.70 11.15 -28.52
N PHE A 152 -7.87 12.19 -28.30
CA PHE A 152 -6.91 12.26 -27.21
C PHE A 152 -7.38 13.23 -26.12
N THR A 153 -8.45 12.88 -25.40
CA THR A 153 -9.08 13.81 -24.45
C THR A 153 -8.10 14.40 -23.41
N PHE A 154 -7.19 13.61 -22.83
CA PHE A 154 -6.22 14.12 -21.84
C PHE A 154 -5.28 15.18 -22.44
N PHE A 155 -4.80 14.93 -23.67
CA PHE A 155 -3.91 15.86 -24.37
C PHE A 155 -4.61 17.19 -24.65
N ASN A 156 -5.88 17.16 -25.06
CA ASN A 156 -6.67 18.38 -25.27
C ASN A 156 -6.86 19.19 -23.98
N ILE A 157 -7.16 18.51 -22.86
CA ILE A 157 -7.27 19.16 -21.54
C ILE A 157 -5.93 19.78 -21.11
N MET A 158 -4.83 19.06 -21.32
CA MET A 158 -3.48 19.54 -21.05
C MET A 158 -3.18 20.82 -21.85
N MET A 159 -3.41 20.81 -23.16
CA MET A 159 -3.12 21.97 -24.02
C MET A 159 -3.95 23.19 -23.62
N ASN A 160 -5.25 23.02 -23.40
CA ASN A 160 -6.13 24.10 -22.95
C ASN A 160 -5.68 24.69 -21.60
N ASN A 161 -5.24 23.82 -20.67
CA ASN A 161 -4.76 24.27 -19.37
C ASN A 161 -3.46 25.07 -19.47
N ILE A 162 -2.51 24.62 -20.31
CA ILE A 162 -1.25 25.35 -20.57
C ILE A 162 -1.56 26.72 -21.16
N ILE A 163 -2.38 26.80 -22.22
CA ILE A 163 -2.69 28.05 -22.92
C ILE A 163 -3.37 29.04 -21.97
N LYS A 164 -4.36 28.57 -21.20
CA LYS A 164 -5.09 29.40 -20.24
C LYS A 164 -4.19 29.96 -19.15
N ASN A 165 -3.26 29.16 -18.62
CA ASN A 165 -2.34 29.61 -17.59
C ASN A 165 -1.21 30.46 -18.17
N ALA A 166 -0.81 30.22 -19.41
CA ALA A 166 0.24 30.98 -20.07
C ALA A 166 -0.14 32.46 -20.30
N THR A 167 -1.43 32.80 -20.31
CA THR A 167 -1.95 34.18 -20.34
C THR A 167 -2.13 34.81 -18.96
N MET A 168 -1.79 34.10 -17.87
CA MET A 168 -1.95 34.56 -16.49
C MET A 168 -0.59 34.74 -15.80
N ASP A 169 -0.56 35.49 -14.70
CA ASP A 169 0.58 35.50 -13.78
C ASP A 169 0.77 34.12 -13.12
N GLU A 170 2.01 33.76 -12.80
CA GLU A 170 2.34 32.46 -12.17
C GLU A 170 1.58 32.22 -10.86
N ARG A 171 1.26 33.29 -10.10
CA ARG A 171 0.46 33.20 -8.86
C ARG A 171 -1.02 32.95 -9.13
N GLY A 172 -1.46 33.19 -10.37
CA GLY A 172 -2.84 33.03 -10.83
C GLY A 172 -3.15 31.69 -11.47
N TYR A 173 -2.16 30.80 -11.66
CA TYR A 173 -2.34 29.53 -12.36
C TYR A 173 -3.45 28.67 -11.73
N ARG A 174 -4.34 28.17 -12.58
CA ARG A 174 -5.44 27.27 -12.21
C ARG A 174 -5.31 25.97 -12.99
N TYR A 175 -5.53 24.86 -12.30
CA TYR A 175 -5.34 23.53 -12.89
C TYR A 175 -6.63 22.74 -12.87
N ASP A 176 -6.97 22.18 -14.03
CA ASP A 176 -8.04 21.20 -14.16
C ASP A 176 -7.84 20.01 -13.19
N ASN A 177 -8.94 19.39 -12.75
CA ASN A 177 -8.88 18.26 -11.83
C ASN A 177 -8.11 17.07 -12.41
N ILE A 178 -8.28 16.78 -13.70
CA ILE A 178 -7.57 15.68 -14.38
C ILE A 178 -6.07 15.96 -14.42
N ILE A 179 -5.67 17.23 -14.60
CA ILE A 179 -4.27 17.65 -14.56
C ILE A 179 -3.70 17.51 -13.15
N ARG A 180 -4.47 17.88 -12.11
CA ARG A 180 -4.06 17.68 -10.70
C ARG A 180 -3.90 16.20 -10.37
N GLN A 181 -4.79 15.33 -10.84
CA GLN A 181 -4.67 13.88 -10.67
C GLN A 181 -3.48 13.29 -11.43
N PHE A 182 -3.23 13.74 -12.67
CA PHE A 182 -2.05 13.35 -13.43
C PHE A 182 -0.77 13.79 -12.73
N ALA A 183 -0.68 15.06 -12.32
CA ALA A 183 0.45 15.62 -11.61
C ALA A 183 0.73 14.87 -10.30
N SER A 184 -0.32 14.55 -9.53
CA SER A 184 -0.20 13.75 -8.31
C SER A 184 0.31 12.34 -8.62
N SER A 185 -0.19 11.71 -9.68
CA SER A 185 0.27 10.38 -10.11
C SER A 185 1.73 10.40 -10.55
N LEU A 186 2.14 11.43 -11.31
CA LEU A 186 3.51 11.64 -11.75
C LEU A 186 4.45 11.87 -10.56
N TYR A 187 4.04 12.71 -9.59
CA TYR A 187 4.83 12.97 -8.39
C TYR A 187 5.03 11.71 -7.54
N ILE A 188 3.98 10.90 -7.37
CA ILE A 188 4.06 9.69 -6.53
C ILE A 188 4.83 8.57 -7.24
N LEU A 189 4.64 8.37 -8.54
CA LEU A 189 5.27 7.29 -9.29
C LEU A 189 6.68 7.64 -9.79
N GLY A 190 6.93 8.89 -10.16
CA GLY A 190 8.21 9.37 -10.70
C GLY A 190 9.09 10.09 -9.70
N GLY A 191 8.58 10.41 -8.50
CA GLY A 191 9.31 11.14 -7.47
C GLY A 191 9.47 12.64 -7.77
N ARG A 192 10.03 13.38 -6.80
CA ARG A 192 10.22 14.84 -6.87
C ARG A 192 11.10 15.26 -8.05
N ALA A 193 12.19 14.54 -8.30
CA ALA A 193 13.13 14.85 -9.37
C ALA A 193 12.48 14.80 -10.77
N ALA A 194 11.78 13.71 -11.10
CA ALA A 194 11.10 13.60 -12.38
C ALA A 194 9.95 14.62 -12.51
N TYR A 195 9.24 14.87 -11.41
CA TYR A 195 8.17 15.86 -11.36
C TYR A 195 8.68 17.28 -11.64
N GLU A 196 9.72 17.73 -10.92
CA GLU A 196 10.32 19.04 -11.10
C GLU A 196 10.96 19.19 -12.48
N PHE A 197 11.60 18.13 -13.00
CA PHE A 197 12.09 18.12 -14.38
C PHE A 197 10.96 18.42 -15.38
N VAL A 198 9.82 17.75 -15.29
CA VAL A 198 8.67 18.03 -16.16
C VAL A 198 8.12 19.44 -15.92
N ARG A 199 8.02 19.89 -14.67
CA ARG A 199 7.47 21.20 -14.31
C ARG A 199 8.30 22.35 -14.89
N LEU A 200 9.62 22.24 -14.82
CA LEU A 200 10.55 23.27 -15.31
C LEU A 200 10.61 23.31 -16.84
N ASN A 201 10.43 22.17 -17.51
CA ASN A 201 10.52 22.07 -18.97
C ASN A 201 9.18 22.29 -19.69
N ILE A 202 8.04 22.14 -18.99
CA ILE A 202 6.70 22.42 -19.54
C ILE A 202 5.99 23.43 -18.61
N PRO A 203 6.24 24.73 -18.78
CA PRO A 203 5.62 25.78 -17.99
C PRO A 203 4.09 25.71 -18.04
N ALA A 204 3.43 26.14 -16.97
CA ALA A 204 1.97 26.23 -16.89
C ALA A 204 1.19 24.89 -17.00
N PHE A 205 1.89 23.77 -17.21
CA PHE A 205 1.28 22.44 -17.32
C PHE A 205 0.86 21.85 -15.98
N ILE A 206 1.82 21.68 -15.05
CA ILE A 206 1.58 21.02 -13.76
C ILE A 206 1.79 21.98 -12.57
N PRO A 207 1.10 21.74 -11.43
CA PRO A 207 1.21 22.60 -10.23
C PRO A 207 2.60 22.61 -9.59
N SER A 208 2.83 23.55 -8.67
CA SER A 208 4.01 23.49 -7.78
C SER A 208 3.96 22.27 -6.86
N THR A 209 5.12 21.84 -6.38
CA THR A 209 5.24 20.74 -5.42
C THR A 209 4.48 21.01 -4.13
N GLN A 210 4.44 22.26 -3.65
CA GLN A 210 3.65 22.67 -2.49
C GLN A 210 2.14 22.40 -2.69
N VAL A 211 1.59 22.70 -3.87
CA VAL A 211 0.18 22.45 -4.18
C VAL A 211 -0.11 20.94 -4.21
N ILE A 212 0.81 20.14 -4.77
CA ILE A 212 0.65 18.69 -4.79
C ILE A 212 0.79 18.07 -3.39
N GLN A 213 1.75 18.52 -2.59
CA GLN A 213 1.92 18.07 -1.21
C GLN A 213 0.71 18.43 -0.36
N ALA A 214 0.20 19.67 -0.46
CA ALA A 214 -1.04 20.07 0.18
C ALA A 214 -2.22 19.20 -0.28
N SER A 215 -2.28 18.84 -1.57
CA SER A 215 -3.30 17.93 -2.10
C SER A 215 -3.19 16.52 -1.51
N ILE A 216 -1.97 15.98 -1.37
CA ILE A 216 -1.70 14.68 -0.74
C ILE A 216 -2.06 14.71 0.75
N ILE A 217 -1.69 15.77 1.47
CA ILE A 217 -2.02 15.94 2.90
C ILE A 217 -3.53 16.09 3.11
N SER A 218 -4.19 16.86 2.24
CA SER A 218 -5.65 17.04 2.27
C SER A 218 -6.44 15.82 1.79
N SER A 219 -5.76 14.83 1.20
CA SER A 219 -6.42 13.59 0.77
C SER A 219 -7.00 12.87 1.99
N GLN A 220 -8.21 12.32 1.83
CA GLN A 220 -9.07 11.84 2.92
C GLN A 220 -8.53 10.61 3.70
N HIS A 221 -7.25 10.29 3.63
CA HIS A 221 -6.66 9.08 4.18
C HIS A 221 -5.46 9.37 5.09
N TYR A 222 -5.66 10.27 6.07
CA TYR A 222 -4.74 10.34 7.20
C TYR A 222 -4.96 9.10 8.08
N LEU A 223 -3.97 8.20 8.08
CA LEU A 223 -3.90 7.04 8.97
C LEU A 223 -3.02 7.40 10.17
N THR A 224 -3.56 7.24 11.37
CA THR A 224 -2.82 7.36 12.62
C THR A 224 -2.38 5.98 13.07
N GLU A 225 -1.18 5.85 13.63
CA GLU A 225 -0.68 4.55 14.12
C GLU A 225 -1.69 3.93 15.11
N GLY A 226 -2.07 2.67 14.85
CA GLY A 226 -2.98 1.91 15.72
C GLY A 226 -4.44 2.35 15.70
N LEU A 227 -4.81 3.41 14.98
CA LEU A 227 -6.20 3.85 14.90
C LEU A 227 -6.95 3.13 13.76
N PHE A 228 -8.06 2.47 14.09
CA PHE A 228 -8.89 1.73 13.14
C PHE A 228 -9.96 2.62 12.49
N ASP A 229 -9.92 2.78 11.17
CA ASP A 229 -10.80 3.69 10.41
C ASP A 229 -12.09 3.03 9.92
N PHE A 230 -12.98 2.65 10.85
CA PHE A 230 -14.24 2.01 10.51
C PHE A 230 -15.24 2.92 9.76
N LEU A 231 -15.18 4.23 9.99
CA LEU A 231 -16.10 5.19 9.37
C LEU A 231 -15.79 5.35 7.88
N ARG A 232 -14.52 5.51 7.49
CA ARG A 232 -14.20 5.63 6.07
C ARG A 232 -14.28 4.30 5.34
N VAL A 233 -14.07 3.17 6.03
CA VAL A 233 -14.38 1.84 5.48
C VAL A 233 -15.86 1.75 5.09
N ARG A 234 -16.79 2.22 5.93
CA ARG A 234 -18.21 2.30 5.59
C ARG A 234 -18.45 3.10 4.31
N ASP A 235 -17.87 4.30 4.25
CA ASP A 235 -18.07 5.22 3.12
C ASP A 235 -17.50 4.62 1.82
N TYR A 236 -16.35 3.94 1.90
CA TYR A 236 -15.75 3.21 0.79
C TYR A 236 -16.68 2.11 0.27
N PHE A 237 -17.18 1.23 1.15
CA PHE A 237 -18.09 0.14 0.78
C PHE A 237 -19.42 0.66 0.21
N SER A 238 -19.94 1.74 0.78
CA SER A 238 -21.14 2.44 0.28
C SER A 238 -20.93 2.96 -1.14
N SER A 239 -19.79 3.61 -1.42
CA SER A 239 -19.46 4.12 -2.76
C SER A 239 -19.30 3.02 -3.82
N LYS A 240 -18.98 1.79 -3.39
CA LYS A 240 -18.76 0.63 -4.26
C LYS A 240 -19.97 -0.30 -4.31
N GLN A 241 -21.07 0.06 -3.64
CA GLN A 241 -22.29 -0.77 -3.54
C GLN A 241 -21.98 -2.21 -3.11
N SER A 242 -21.04 -2.36 -2.17
CA SER A 242 -20.63 -3.65 -1.64
C SER A 242 -20.93 -3.71 -0.15
N THR A 243 -21.30 -4.89 0.36
CA THR A 243 -21.60 -5.12 1.77
C THR A 243 -20.89 -6.35 2.35
N LEU A 244 -20.21 -7.13 1.49
CA LEU A 244 -19.51 -8.35 1.87
C LEU A 244 -18.01 -8.14 1.78
N ALA A 245 -17.28 -8.59 2.80
CA ALA A 245 -15.84 -8.48 2.81
C ALA A 245 -15.14 -9.65 3.52
N PHE A 246 -13.83 -9.72 3.28
CA PHE A 246 -12.90 -10.59 3.97
C PHE A 246 -11.79 -9.74 4.57
N CYS A 247 -11.38 -10.03 5.80
CA CYS A 247 -10.28 -9.30 6.44
C CYS A 247 -8.96 -10.04 6.21
N ALA A 248 -7.91 -9.32 5.86
CA ALA A 248 -6.55 -9.81 5.76
C ALA A 248 -5.71 -9.13 6.84
N GLU A 249 -4.93 -9.92 7.55
CA GLU A 249 -4.01 -9.45 8.57
C GLU A 249 -2.64 -10.10 8.37
N ASP A 250 -1.61 -9.28 8.28
CA ASP A 250 -0.23 -9.73 8.11
C ASP A 250 0.75 -8.71 8.70
N SER A 251 2.00 -9.11 8.87
CA SER A 251 3.05 -8.26 9.42
C SER A 251 4.31 -8.25 8.55
N THR A 252 5.11 -7.20 8.69
CA THR A 252 6.34 -7.10 7.93
C THR A 252 7.45 -6.43 8.73
N THR A 253 8.70 -6.86 8.52
CA THR A 253 9.86 -6.28 9.19
C THR A 253 10.08 -4.84 8.78
N ILE A 254 10.47 -4.02 9.75
CA ILE A 254 10.71 -2.58 9.61
C ILE A 254 12.09 -2.20 10.16
N VAL A 255 12.54 -1.00 9.78
CA VAL A 255 13.72 -0.38 10.38
C VAL A 255 13.36 0.11 11.78
N LEU A 256 14.13 -0.33 12.77
CA LEU A 256 13.98 0.07 14.17
C LEU A 256 14.38 1.54 14.33
N LYS A 257 13.40 2.43 14.45
CA LYS A 257 13.65 3.86 14.66
C LYS A 257 12.42 4.55 15.22
N ILE A 258 12.64 5.38 16.24
CA ILE A 258 11.62 6.27 16.78
C ILE A 258 11.66 7.61 16.03
N THR A 259 10.51 8.05 15.55
CA THR A 259 10.35 9.31 14.82
C THR A 259 9.22 10.12 15.44
N TYR A 260 9.41 11.44 15.57
CA TYR A 260 8.39 12.35 16.03
C TYR A 260 7.50 12.78 14.84
N ASP A 261 6.20 12.52 14.91
CA ASP A 261 5.23 13.05 13.97
C ASP A 261 4.69 14.39 14.48
N SER A 262 5.09 15.46 13.82
CA SER A 262 4.66 16.82 14.17
C SER A 262 3.18 17.09 13.87
N THR A 263 2.52 16.26 13.06
CA THR A 263 1.09 16.43 12.73
C THR A 263 0.20 15.91 13.85
N SER A 264 0.57 14.78 14.45
CA SER A 264 -0.18 14.16 15.55
C SER A 264 0.41 14.46 16.93
N ASN A 265 1.59 15.09 16.99
CA ASN A 265 2.35 15.33 18.20
C ASN A 265 2.64 14.02 18.97
N MET A 266 3.11 13.01 18.24
CA MET A 266 3.37 11.66 18.79
C MET A 266 4.76 11.15 18.43
N PHE A 267 5.27 10.23 19.23
CA PHE A 267 6.48 9.46 18.96
C PHE A 267 6.11 8.08 18.42
N ILE A 268 6.50 7.81 17.17
CA ILE A 268 6.15 6.62 16.40
C ILE A 268 7.35 5.69 16.29
N GLY A 269 7.12 4.38 16.47
CA GLY A 269 8.16 3.35 16.36
C GLY A 269 8.36 2.51 17.62
N PHE A 270 7.72 2.86 18.74
CA PHE A 270 7.57 1.99 19.89
C PHE A 270 6.51 0.91 19.60
N SER A 271 6.61 -0.24 20.25
CA SER A 271 5.55 -1.26 20.22
C SER A 271 4.32 -0.71 20.92
N LEU A 272 3.16 -0.75 20.25
CA LEU A 272 1.90 -0.33 20.87
C LEU A 272 1.35 -1.48 21.73
N PRO A 273 1.09 -1.26 23.04
CA PRO A 273 0.41 -2.24 23.86
C PRO A 273 -1.04 -2.42 23.37
N LEU A 274 -1.59 -3.62 23.60
CA LEU A 274 -2.94 -3.97 23.22
C LEU A 274 -3.92 -3.74 24.38
N ASP A 275 -5.13 -3.27 24.05
CA ASP A 275 -6.24 -3.17 24.99
C ASP A 275 -6.93 -4.52 25.22
N GLN A 276 -7.97 -4.54 26.06
CA GLN A 276 -8.78 -5.73 26.32
C GLN A 276 -9.47 -6.33 25.07
N ASN A 277 -9.61 -5.54 24.00
CA ASN A 277 -10.15 -5.97 22.71
C ASN A 277 -9.06 -6.45 21.76
N GLY A 278 -7.80 -6.53 22.19
CA GLY A 278 -6.66 -6.88 21.32
C GLY A 278 -6.31 -5.78 20.31
N LEU A 279 -6.87 -4.58 20.43
CA LEU A 279 -6.54 -3.44 19.57
C LEU A 279 -5.36 -2.67 20.16
N PRO A 280 -4.43 -2.16 19.35
CA PRO A 280 -3.37 -1.27 19.84
C PRO A 280 -3.98 -0.01 20.45
N ILE A 281 -3.36 0.52 21.51
CA ILE A 281 -3.77 1.77 22.15
C ILE A 281 -3.15 2.95 21.37
N PRO A 282 -3.91 3.67 20.53
CA PRO A 282 -3.36 4.75 19.74
C PRO A 282 -2.99 5.95 20.63
N SER A 283 -2.07 6.78 20.17
CA SER A 283 -1.67 8.03 20.85
C SER A 283 -1.07 7.87 22.25
N LEU A 284 -0.65 6.66 22.63
CA LEU A 284 -0.03 6.40 23.93
C LEU A 284 1.27 7.18 24.12
N TYR A 285 2.10 7.24 23.08
CA TYR A 285 3.41 7.87 23.12
C TYR A 285 3.36 9.34 22.70
N SER A 286 2.59 10.14 23.45
CA SER A 286 2.58 11.61 23.34
C SER A 286 2.98 12.23 24.68
N THR A 287 3.91 13.18 24.65
CA THR A 287 4.38 13.86 25.86
C THR A 287 5.01 15.22 25.55
N ASP A 288 4.92 16.14 26.51
CA ASP A 288 5.64 17.41 26.55
C ASP A 288 6.82 17.39 27.54
N SER A 289 7.13 16.22 28.12
CA SER A 289 8.26 16.02 29.03
C SER A 289 9.37 15.22 28.37
N PHE A 290 10.57 15.80 28.28
CA PHE A 290 11.76 15.10 27.80
C PHE A 290 12.10 13.88 28.68
N SER A 291 11.95 13.99 30.00
CA SER A 291 12.20 12.87 30.93
C SER A 291 11.25 11.70 30.70
N GLN A 292 10.00 11.96 30.29
CA GLN A 292 9.07 10.89 29.93
C GLN A 292 9.50 10.17 28.65
N LEU A 293 9.96 10.93 27.64
CA LEU A 293 10.51 10.34 26.42
C LEU A 293 11.74 9.48 26.70
N GLU A 294 12.67 9.98 27.52
CA GLU A 294 13.85 9.23 27.95
C GLU A 294 13.47 7.94 28.69
N ASN A 295 12.47 8.00 29.57
CA ASN A 295 11.95 6.83 30.26
C ASN A 295 11.41 5.77 29.29
N TRP A 296 10.73 6.18 28.19
CA TRP A 296 10.27 5.23 27.17
C TRP A 296 11.41 4.57 26.41
N TYR A 297 12.47 5.30 26.06
CA TYR A 297 13.65 4.70 25.42
C TYR A 297 14.37 3.65 26.29
N LEU A 298 14.22 3.74 27.62
CA LEU A 298 14.83 2.80 28.57
C LEU A 298 13.95 1.58 28.84
N ASN A 299 12.62 1.75 28.86
CA ASN A 299 11.71 0.75 29.42
C ASN A 299 10.72 0.16 28.40
N GLU A 300 10.46 0.82 27.27
CA GLU A 300 9.50 0.35 26.27
C GLU A 300 10.21 -0.41 25.14
N SER A 301 9.53 -1.41 24.57
CA SER A 301 10.07 -2.16 23.44
C SER A 301 9.89 -1.37 22.13
N MET A 302 10.91 -1.38 21.29
CA MET A 302 10.81 -0.86 19.92
C MET A 302 10.02 -1.84 19.04
N ALA A 303 9.22 -1.30 18.13
CA ALA A 303 8.51 -2.09 17.14
C ALA A 303 9.50 -2.73 16.16
N LYS A 304 9.46 -4.06 16.05
CA LYS A 304 10.27 -4.84 15.10
C LYS A 304 9.51 -5.19 13.83
N LEU A 305 8.19 -5.26 13.95
CA LEU A 305 7.28 -5.55 12.87
C LEU A 305 6.22 -4.45 12.79
N LEU A 306 5.71 -4.26 11.58
CA LEU A 306 4.51 -3.47 11.33
C LEU A 306 3.38 -4.43 10.95
N VAL A 307 2.28 -4.40 11.69
CA VAL A 307 1.05 -5.13 11.38
C VAL A 307 0.16 -4.26 10.51
N ALA A 308 -0.46 -4.84 9.48
CA ALA A 308 -1.48 -4.19 8.66
C ALA A 308 -2.77 -5.01 8.63
N ASN A 309 -3.90 -4.32 8.78
CA ASN A 309 -5.24 -4.89 8.71
C ASN A 309 -5.94 -4.33 7.46
N LEU A 310 -6.29 -5.18 6.51
CA LEU A 310 -6.98 -4.78 5.28
C LEU A 310 -8.35 -5.44 5.14
N ILE A 311 -9.33 -4.67 4.69
CA ILE A 311 -10.68 -5.16 4.37
C ILE A 311 -10.79 -5.30 2.85
N GLN A 312 -10.86 -6.54 2.37
CA GLN A 312 -11.02 -6.88 0.95
C GLN A 312 -12.51 -7.03 0.62
N PRO A 313 -13.08 -6.17 -0.23
CA PRO A 313 -14.45 -6.37 -0.72
C PRO A 313 -14.57 -7.67 -1.53
N LEU A 314 -15.67 -8.39 -1.34
CA LEU A 314 -16.03 -9.58 -2.12
C LEU A 314 -17.10 -9.16 -3.13
N SER A 315 -16.69 -8.95 -4.39
CA SER A 315 -17.60 -8.60 -5.49
C SER A 315 -17.21 -9.36 -6.75
N TYR A 316 -18.20 -9.93 -7.43
CA TYR A 316 -18.04 -10.64 -8.70
C TYR A 316 -18.25 -9.73 -9.92
N SER A 317 -19.04 -8.67 -9.76
CA SER A 317 -19.65 -7.87 -10.83
C SER A 317 -18.86 -6.62 -11.25
N SER A 318 -17.78 -6.29 -10.55
CA SER A 318 -16.85 -5.23 -10.95
C SER A 318 -15.42 -5.73 -10.73
N GLY A 319 -14.51 -5.46 -11.69
CA GLY A 319 -13.12 -5.93 -11.59
C GLY A 319 -12.54 -5.69 -10.20
N ASN A 320 -11.79 -6.65 -9.66
CA ASN A 320 -11.29 -6.70 -8.28
C ASN A 320 -11.24 -5.33 -7.59
N LEU A 321 -12.25 -5.05 -6.75
CA LEU A 321 -12.25 -3.87 -5.90
C LEU A 321 -11.00 -3.89 -5.04
N SER A 322 -10.32 -2.74 -4.96
CA SER A 322 -9.08 -2.66 -4.21
C SER A 322 -9.35 -2.84 -2.70
N PRO A 323 -8.45 -3.50 -1.95
CA PRO A 323 -8.59 -3.62 -0.50
C PRO A 323 -8.47 -2.24 0.16
N TYR A 324 -9.15 -2.08 1.30
CA TYR A 324 -9.06 -0.88 2.13
C TYR A 324 -8.15 -1.15 3.33
N LEU A 325 -7.13 -0.31 3.55
CA LEU A 325 -6.28 -0.39 4.74
C LEU A 325 -7.01 0.18 5.96
N LEU A 326 -7.47 -0.70 6.85
CA LEU A 326 -8.24 -0.33 8.04
C LEU A 326 -7.37 0.24 9.15
N ALA A 327 -6.19 -0.35 9.38
CA ALA A 327 -5.24 0.08 10.39
C ALA A 327 -3.82 -0.45 10.10
N ALA A 328 -2.81 0.24 10.60
CA ALA A 328 -1.44 -0.25 10.65
C ALA A 328 -0.72 0.26 11.92
N TYR A 329 0.16 -0.56 12.49
CA TYR A 329 0.87 -0.23 13.73
C TYR A 329 2.11 -1.07 14.00
N GLY A 330 3.04 -0.52 14.79
CA GLY A 330 4.24 -1.20 15.25
C GLY A 330 3.99 -2.20 16.38
N THR A 331 4.65 -3.35 16.32
CA THR A 331 4.66 -4.37 17.37
C THR A 331 6.04 -5.01 17.53
N ASP A 332 6.33 -5.46 18.73
CA ASP A 332 7.47 -6.34 19.05
C ASP A 332 7.13 -7.84 18.91
N ASN A 333 5.90 -8.15 18.46
CA ASN A 333 5.41 -9.50 18.23
C ASN A 333 5.16 -10.32 19.51
N THR A 334 4.95 -9.68 20.67
CA THR A 334 4.73 -10.38 21.96
C THR A 334 3.27 -10.75 22.26
N PHE A 335 2.34 -10.45 21.34
CA PHE A 335 0.91 -10.73 21.51
C PHE A 335 0.59 -12.23 21.47
N LYS A 336 -0.49 -12.61 22.15
CA LYS A 336 -0.98 -13.99 22.25
C LYS A 336 -2.09 -14.26 21.25
N ALA A 337 -2.37 -15.55 21.03
CA ALA A 337 -3.50 -15.98 20.19
C ALA A 337 -4.85 -15.42 20.68
N THR A 338 -5.04 -15.24 21.99
CA THR A 338 -6.24 -14.63 22.57
C THR A 338 -6.42 -13.17 22.15
N ASP A 339 -5.33 -12.41 22.04
CA ASP A 339 -5.37 -11.00 21.64
C ASP A 339 -5.79 -10.89 20.17
N VAL A 340 -5.28 -11.79 19.32
CA VAL A 340 -5.70 -11.93 17.92
C VAL A 340 -7.20 -12.19 17.81
N ILE A 341 -7.73 -13.14 18.59
CA ILE A 341 -9.16 -13.48 18.59
C ILE A 341 -10.01 -12.28 19.04
N SER A 342 -9.63 -11.61 20.12
CA SER A 342 -10.31 -10.41 20.62
C SER A 342 -10.36 -9.31 19.57
N ARG A 343 -9.25 -9.10 18.86
CA ARG A 343 -9.13 -8.11 17.79
C ARG A 343 -10.02 -8.43 16.61
N TRP A 344 -10.00 -9.67 16.12
CA TRP A 344 -10.88 -10.11 15.03
C TRP A 344 -12.35 -9.95 15.39
N ARG A 345 -12.72 -10.28 16.63
CA ARG A 345 -14.08 -10.04 17.14
C ARG A 345 -14.44 -8.56 17.13
N CYS A 346 -13.55 -7.69 17.61
CA CYS A 346 -13.81 -6.26 17.61
C CYS A 346 -13.98 -5.71 16.18
N ILE A 347 -13.09 -6.10 15.26
CA ILE A 347 -13.17 -5.76 13.84
C ILE A 347 -14.50 -6.24 13.24
N TYR A 348 -14.90 -7.48 13.51
CA TYR A 348 -16.18 -8.03 13.07
C TYR A 348 -17.38 -7.19 13.54
N HIS A 349 -17.49 -6.92 14.84
CA HIS A 349 -18.62 -6.16 15.37
C HIS A 349 -18.65 -4.72 14.86
N ARG A 350 -17.48 -4.07 14.76
CA ARG A 350 -17.37 -2.69 14.27
C ARG A 350 -17.69 -2.58 12.78
N CYS A 351 -17.24 -3.53 11.96
CA CYS A 351 -17.64 -3.61 10.55
C CYS A 351 -19.14 -3.86 10.39
N LYS A 352 -19.70 -4.79 11.17
CA LYS A 352 -21.13 -5.10 11.13
C LYS A 352 -21.98 -3.89 11.52
N ALA A 353 -21.60 -3.16 12.57
CA ALA A 353 -22.26 -1.92 12.98
C ALA A 353 -22.21 -0.83 11.88
N ASN A 354 -21.27 -0.94 10.94
CA ASN A 354 -21.13 -0.08 9.77
C ASN A 354 -21.72 -0.70 8.49
N GLY A 355 -22.59 -1.70 8.60
CA GLY A 355 -23.29 -2.30 7.44
C GLY A 355 -22.42 -3.22 6.58
N ILE A 356 -21.23 -3.62 7.06
CA ILE A 356 -20.31 -4.51 6.34
C ILE A 356 -20.30 -5.86 7.03
N ARG A 357 -20.72 -6.90 6.31
CA ARG A 357 -20.68 -8.28 6.79
C ARG A 357 -19.33 -8.90 6.42
N LEU A 358 -18.49 -9.12 7.43
CA LEU A 358 -17.27 -9.90 7.27
C LEU A 358 -17.59 -11.38 7.23
N ILE A 359 -17.10 -12.07 6.21
CA ILE A 359 -17.22 -13.53 6.07
C ILE A 359 -16.13 -14.24 6.88
N GLY A 360 -14.92 -13.67 6.92
CA GLY A 360 -13.78 -14.31 7.57
C GLY A 360 -12.51 -13.47 7.62
N PHE A 361 -11.48 -14.10 8.18
CA PHE A 361 -10.14 -13.55 8.37
C PHE A 361 -9.09 -14.41 7.67
N SER A 362 -8.06 -13.77 7.13
CA SER A 362 -6.89 -14.44 6.56
C SER A 362 -5.60 -13.89 7.11
N THR A 363 -4.62 -14.77 7.20
CA THR A 363 -3.28 -14.46 7.71
C THR A 363 -2.27 -15.47 7.18
N ASP A 364 -1.01 -15.23 7.47
CA ASP A 364 0.09 -16.13 7.13
C ASP A 364 0.16 -17.34 8.10
N CYS A 365 1.17 -18.18 7.92
CA CYS A 365 1.35 -19.39 8.74
C CYS A 365 2.20 -19.14 10.00
N ASP A 366 2.12 -17.94 10.58
CA ASP A 366 2.67 -17.67 11.91
C ASP A 366 1.94 -18.48 12.99
N SER A 367 2.69 -18.93 14.00
CA SER A 367 2.18 -19.84 15.02
C SER A 367 1.07 -19.24 15.90
N ARG A 368 1.14 -17.95 16.24
CA ARG A 368 0.13 -17.27 17.10
C ARG A 368 -1.19 -17.13 16.37
N TYR A 369 -1.12 -16.71 15.12
CA TYR A 369 -2.28 -16.60 14.25
C TYR A 369 -2.88 -17.97 13.93
N LEU A 370 -2.06 -18.98 13.66
CA LEU A 370 -2.53 -20.35 13.46
C LEU A 370 -3.23 -20.89 14.72
N ASN A 371 -2.68 -20.62 15.90
CA ASN A 371 -3.33 -20.95 17.18
C ASN A 371 -4.67 -20.23 17.35
N ALA A 372 -4.74 -18.94 17.02
CA ALA A 372 -5.99 -18.17 17.03
C ALA A 372 -7.05 -18.77 16.08
N MET A 373 -6.66 -19.21 14.89
CA MET A 373 -7.55 -19.87 13.93
C MET A 373 -8.02 -21.24 14.44
N LYS A 374 -7.12 -22.08 14.98
CA LYS A 374 -7.47 -23.39 15.57
C LYS A 374 -8.54 -23.26 16.66
N LEU A 375 -8.37 -22.26 17.53
CA LEU A 375 -9.32 -21.92 18.59
C LEU A 375 -10.64 -21.38 18.03
N SER A 376 -10.57 -20.44 17.08
CA SER A 376 -11.75 -19.80 16.50
C SER A 376 -12.61 -20.78 15.70
N LEU A 377 -12.01 -21.73 14.99
CA LEU A 377 -12.76 -22.72 14.20
C LEU A 377 -13.19 -23.94 15.04
N GLY A 378 -12.77 -24.01 16.29
CA GLY A 378 -13.18 -25.02 17.25
C GLY A 378 -12.59 -26.41 16.98
N PHE A 379 -11.43 -26.48 16.32
CA PHE A 379 -10.78 -27.76 16.04
C PHE A 379 -10.33 -28.48 17.34
N PHE A 380 -9.92 -27.78 18.41
CA PHE A 380 -9.32 -28.41 19.62
C PHE A 380 -9.70 -27.81 20.98
N GLY A 381 -10.59 -26.83 21.03
CA GLY A 381 -11.00 -26.19 22.29
C GLY A 381 -12.42 -25.66 22.20
N ASP A 382 -12.98 -25.29 23.34
CA ASP A 382 -14.29 -24.67 23.39
C ASP A 382 -14.30 -23.30 22.74
N PHE A 383 -15.14 -23.18 21.73
CA PHE A 383 -15.39 -21.93 21.04
C PHE A 383 -16.07 -20.98 22.01
N ILE A 384 -15.41 -19.86 22.29
CA ILE A 384 -15.79 -18.87 23.31
C ILE A 384 -17.16 -18.22 22.99
N TYR A 385 -17.70 -18.39 21.77
CA TYR A 385 -18.88 -17.67 21.27
C TYR A 385 -20.04 -18.57 20.83
N ASP A 386 -20.17 -19.78 21.38
CA ASP A 386 -21.39 -20.56 21.17
C ASP A 386 -22.59 -19.77 21.70
N GLY A 387 -23.55 -19.45 20.82
CA GLY A 387 -24.72 -18.62 21.14
C GLY A 387 -24.71 -17.17 20.64
N HIS A 388 -23.67 -16.71 19.93
CA HIS A 388 -23.72 -15.39 19.31
C HIS A 388 -24.84 -15.30 18.25
N PRO A 389 -25.65 -14.21 18.19
CA PRO A 389 -26.83 -14.12 17.31
C PRO A 389 -26.49 -14.18 15.82
N ASP A 390 -25.26 -13.81 15.45
CA ASP A 390 -24.80 -13.79 14.05
C ASP A 390 -24.02 -15.04 13.64
N ASN A 391 -23.98 -16.07 14.49
CA ASN A 391 -23.27 -17.30 14.14
C ASN A 391 -23.87 -17.89 12.86
N PHE A 392 -23.00 -18.10 11.87
CA PHE A 392 -23.26 -19.05 10.81
C PHE A 392 -23.48 -20.43 11.43
N LYS A 393 -24.43 -21.18 10.86
CA LYS A 393 -24.73 -22.53 11.29
C LYS A 393 -24.92 -23.39 10.07
N ILE A 394 -24.11 -24.42 9.91
CA ILE A 394 -24.34 -25.43 8.88
C ILE A 394 -24.96 -26.68 9.50
N ASP A 395 -25.75 -27.39 8.72
CA ASP A 395 -26.19 -28.74 9.07
C ASP A 395 -25.21 -29.76 8.44
N VAL A 396 -24.42 -30.43 9.29
CA VAL A 396 -23.39 -31.38 8.87
C VAL A 396 -23.98 -32.78 8.87
N PRO A 397 -24.04 -33.48 7.72
CA PRO A 397 -24.48 -34.87 7.68
C PRO A 397 -23.64 -35.77 8.61
N SER A 398 -24.28 -36.72 9.29
CA SER A 398 -23.59 -37.67 10.17
C SER A 398 -22.59 -38.57 9.42
N SER A 399 -22.72 -38.69 8.09
CA SER A 399 -21.74 -39.39 7.24
C SER A 399 -20.40 -38.63 7.11
N TRP A 400 -20.37 -37.32 7.35
CA TRP A 400 -19.19 -36.45 7.18
C TRP A 400 -18.20 -36.55 8.34
N ASN A 401 -17.81 -37.78 8.69
CA ASN A 401 -16.80 -38.06 9.71
C ASN A 401 -15.41 -37.49 9.37
N TRP A 402 -15.22 -37.04 8.14
CA TRP A 402 -14.02 -36.37 7.66
C TRP A 402 -13.96 -34.89 7.98
N PHE A 403 -15.10 -34.26 8.27
CA PHE A 403 -15.24 -32.85 8.56
C PHE A 403 -15.06 -32.59 10.06
N LEU A 404 -13.97 -31.91 10.43
CA LEU A 404 -13.53 -31.73 11.81
C LEU A 404 -13.87 -30.35 12.40
N MET A 405 -14.34 -29.41 11.59
CA MET A 405 -14.65 -28.05 12.03
C MET A 405 -16.02 -28.00 12.70
N ARG A 406 -16.19 -27.14 13.72
CA ARG A 406 -17.50 -26.99 14.38
C ARG A 406 -18.55 -26.44 13.42
N ASN A 407 -19.79 -26.87 13.61
CA ASN A 407 -20.92 -26.50 12.76
C ASN A 407 -21.40 -25.04 12.95
N LYS A 408 -21.10 -24.41 14.08
CA LYS A 408 -21.38 -23.00 14.35
C LYS A 408 -20.10 -22.16 14.32
N GLN A 409 -20.11 -21.05 13.58
CA GLN A 409 -18.96 -20.17 13.43
C GLN A 409 -19.41 -18.70 13.38
N LEU A 410 -18.72 -17.80 14.07
CA LEU A 410 -18.97 -16.36 13.93
C LEU A 410 -18.43 -15.84 12.59
N PHE A 411 -17.28 -16.34 12.19
CA PHE A 411 -16.56 -16.06 10.96
C PHE A 411 -15.69 -17.27 10.61
N ILE A 412 -15.27 -17.38 9.36
CA ILE A 412 -14.31 -18.42 8.95
C ILE A 412 -12.86 -17.88 8.98
N CYS A 413 -11.89 -18.80 8.86
CA CYS A 413 -10.47 -18.46 8.77
C CYS A 413 -9.82 -19.12 7.56
N MET A 414 -8.93 -18.39 6.87
CA MET A 414 -8.17 -18.89 5.73
C MET A 414 -6.69 -18.54 5.87
N GLN A 415 -5.82 -19.54 5.76
CA GLN A 415 -4.38 -19.39 5.71
C GLN A 415 -3.91 -19.06 4.29
N ASP A 416 -2.87 -18.24 4.15
CA ASP A 416 -2.35 -17.86 2.83
C ASP A 416 -1.83 -19.06 2.02
N PRO A 417 -2.50 -19.43 0.91
CA PRO A 417 -2.10 -20.58 0.11
C PRO A 417 -0.74 -20.42 -0.59
N MET A 418 -0.32 -19.19 -0.94
CA MET A 418 1.01 -18.95 -1.51
C MET A 418 2.09 -19.18 -0.47
N HIS A 419 1.83 -18.81 0.79
CA HIS A 419 2.76 -19.07 1.89
C HIS A 419 2.84 -20.56 2.23
N ILE A 420 1.71 -21.31 2.18
CA ILE A 420 1.73 -22.77 2.31
C ILE A 420 2.62 -23.39 1.20
N CYS A 421 2.46 -22.98 -0.05
CA CYS A 421 3.27 -23.48 -1.17
C CYS A 421 4.76 -23.19 -1.01
N THR A 422 5.13 -22.00 -0.53
CA THR A 422 6.54 -21.64 -0.30
C THR A 422 7.12 -22.37 0.91
N LYS A 423 6.37 -22.56 2.00
CA LYS A 423 6.79 -23.42 3.13
C LYS A 423 7.06 -24.86 2.68
N LEU A 424 6.18 -25.44 1.85
CA LEU A 424 6.40 -26.78 1.29
C LEU A 424 7.65 -26.84 0.40
N ARG A 425 7.87 -25.84 -0.47
CA ARG A 425 9.12 -25.77 -1.25
C ARG A 425 10.34 -25.65 -0.33
N ASN A 426 10.32 -24.77 0.65
CA ASN A 426 11.45 -24.59 1.57
C ASN A 426 11.74 -25.85 2.39
N ARG A 427 10.71 -26.60 2.79
CA ARG A 427 10.87 -27.89 3.46
C ARG A 427 11.55 -28.92 2.57
N LEU A 428 11.23 -28.95 1.28
CA LEU A 428 11.88 -29.80 0.28
C LEU A 428 13.35 -29.41 0.05
N LEU A 429 13.67 -28.11 0.11
CA LEU A 429 15.02 -27.57 -0.04
C LEU A 429 15.86 -27.66 1.25
N SER A 430 15.23 -27.97 2.39
CA SER A 430 15.90 -27.95 3.69
C SER A 430 16.91 -29.09 3.83
N LYS A 431 18.08 -28.76 4.42
CA LYS A 431 19.09 -29.75 4.83
C LYS A 431 18.75 -30.46 6.15
N THR A 432 17.84 -29.89 6.94
CA THR A 432 17.46 -30.42 8.26
C THR A 432 16.41 -31.52 8.15
N ALA A 433 15.52 -31.40 7.15
CA ALA A 433 14.46 -32.35 6.87
C ALA A 433 14.95 -33.49 5.96
N THR A 434 14.35 -34.66 6.11
CA THR A 434 14.54 -35.78 5.17
C THR A 434 13.18 -36.38 4.89
N LEU A 435 12.46 -35.81 3.93
CA LEU A 435 11.09 -36.21 3.66
C LEU A 435 11.02 -37.65 3.13
N VAL A 436 10.19 -38.48 3.74
CA VAL A 436 9.98 -39.88 3.34
C VAL A 436 8.50 -40.13 3.17
N LEU A 437 8.10 -40.73 2.07
CA LEU A 437 6.72 -41.13 1.80
C LEU A 437 6.71 -42.56 1.27
N GLY A 438 6.31 -43.50 2.13
CA GLY A 438 6.28 -44.92 1.78
C GLY A 438 7.68 -45.48 1.61
N ASP A 439 7.91 -46.13 0.48
CA ASP A 439 9.22 -46.69 0.09
C ASP A 439 10.10 -45.70 -0.70
N GLN A 440 9.81 -44.39 -0.66
CA GLN A 440 10.61 -43.39 -1.36
C GLN A 440 11.04 -42.20 -0.49
N ILE A 441 12.27 -41.75 -0.72
CA ILE A 441 12.78 -40.47 -0.22
C ILE A 441 12.38 -39.36 -1.20
N ILE A 442 11.73 -38.32 -0.69
CA ILE A 442 11.38 -37.13 -1.46
C ILE A 442 12.58 -36.19 -1.45
N ASN A 443 13.20 -35.97 -2.61
CA ASN A 443 14.36 -35.10 -2.76
C ASN A 443 14.42 -34.44 -4.15
N LEU A 444 15.40 -33.56 -4.36
CA LEU A 444 15.56 -32.77 -5.59
C LEU A 444 16.27 -33.50 -6.73
N LYS A 445 16.88 -34.68 -6.51
CA LYS A 445 17.67 -35.37 -7.55
C LYS A 445 16.89 -35.59 -8.86
N PRO A 446 15.61 -36.00 -8.83
CA PRO A 446 14.84 -36.14 -10.06
C PRO A 446 14.61 -34.79 -10.79
N LEU A 447 14.47 -33.68 -10.06
CA LEU A 447 14.34 -32.36 -10.66
C LEU A 447 15.65 -31.87 -11.28
N TYR A 448 16.80 -32.12 -10.64
CA TYR A 448 18.11 -31.84 -11.27
C TYR A 448 18.28 -32.67 -12.54
N TYR A 449 17.93 -33.95 -12.51
CA TYR A 449 17.96 -34.79 -13.71
C TYR A 449 17.09 -34.20 -14.84
N VAL A 450 15.87 -33.71 -14.52
CA VAL A 450 15.01 -33.05 -15.52
C VAL A 450 15.70 -31.82 -16.12
N ILE A 451 16.32 -30.98 -15.29
CA ILE A 451 17.01 -29.75 -15.74
C ILE A 451 18.23 -30.06 -16.60
N ASP A 452 19.00 -31.09 -16.25
CA ASP A 452 20.27 -31.39 -16.90
C ASP A 452 20.10 -32.21 -18.19
N ASN A 453 19.00 -32.97 -18.33
CA ASN A 453 18.83 -33.94 -19.42
C ASN A 453 17.70 -33.61 -20.41
N PHE A 454 16.83 -32.64 -20.12
CA PHE A 454 15.75 -32.22 -21.03
C PHE A 454 15.89 -30.75 -21.44
N SER A 455 15.29 -30.36 -22.56
CA SER A 455 15.35 -28.97 -23.02
C SER A 455 14.50 -28.07 -22.14
N LYS A 456 15.01 -26.86 -21.83
CA LYS A 456 14.24 -25.82 -21.13
C LYS A 456 12.89 -25.52 -21.76
N LEU A 457 12.73 -25.72 -23.08
CA LEU A 457 11.44 -25.54 -23.76
C LEU A 457 10.39 -26.58 -23.34
N ASP A 458 10.84 -27.76 -22.95
CA ASP A 458 9.98 -28.87 -22.54
C ASP A 458 9.49 -28.69 -21.11
N HIS A 459 10.34 -28.24 -20.19
CA HIS A 459 10.01 -28.19 -18.75
C HIS A 459 9.92 -26.77 -18.17
N GLY A 460 10.60 -25.77 -18.75
CA GLY A 460 10.55 -24.37 -18.32
C GLY A 460 11.31 -24.02 -17.04
N LEU A 461 12.04 -24.98 -16.45
CA LEU A 461 12.83 -24.81 -15.22
C LEU A 461 14.21 -24.23 -15.51
N VAL A 462 14.77 -23.54 -14.51
CA VAL A 462 16.18 -23.17 -14.44
C VAL A 462 16.75 -23.56 -13.08
N GLN A 463 18.07 -23.62 -12.95
CA GLN A 463 18.74 -24.04 -11.70
C GLN A 463 18.34 -23.21 -10.49
N SER A 464 18.04 -21.92 -10.66
CA SER A 464 17.57 -21.06 -9.57
C SER A 464 16.20 -21.46 -9.03
N ASP A 465 15.36 -22.18 -9.79
CA ASP A 465 14.03 -22.59 -9.33
C ASP A 465 14.10 -23.67 -8.23
N VAL A 466 15.17 -24.47 -8.23
CA VAL A 466 15.46 -25.52 -7.25
C VAL A 466 16.58 -25.13 -6.29
N ASN A 467 16.90 -23.83 -6.18
CA ASN A 467 17.90 -23.30 -5.26
C ASN A 467 17.24 -22.56 -4.08
N GLN A 468 17.86 -22.64 -2.90
CA GLN A 468 17.35 -22.11 -1.63
C GLN A 468 17.58 -20.59 -1.45
N LYS A 469 18.30 -19.92 -2.36
CA LYS A 469 18.64 -18.48 -2.21
C LYS A 469 17.43 -17.58 -1.92
N ASP A 470 16.30 -17.83 -2.56
CA ASP A 470 15.06 -17.08 -2.31
C ASP A 470 13.98 -18.02 -1.74
N ARG A 471 13.76 -17.88 -0.43
CA ARG A 471 12.77 -18.65 0.36
C ARG A 471 11.32 -18.21 0.09
N GLN A 472 11.11 -17.01 -0.46
CA GLN A 472 9.76 -16.46 -0.73
C GLN A 472 9.37 -16.58 -2.21
N ASN A 473 10.18 -17.25 -3.03
CA ASN A 473 9.94 -17.42 -4.45
C ASN A 473 8.77 -18.36 -4.77
N TYR A 474 7.55 -17.83 -4.76
CA TYR A 474 6.35 -18.53 -5.19
C TYR A 474 6.40 -18.88 -6.69
N GLY A 475 7.02 -18.05 -7.52
CA GLY A 475 7.15 -18.32 -8.97
C GLY A 475 7.85 -19.64 -9.26
N SER A 476 8.84 -20.01 -8.45
CA SER A 476 9.48 -21.32 -8.54
C SER A 476 8.55 -22.46 -8.12
N CYS A 477 7.71 -22.28 -7.09
CA CYS A 477 6.67 -23.25 -6.73
C CYS A 477 5.75 -23.55 -7.93
N GLU A 478 5.34 -22.53 -8.69
CA GLU A 478 4.46 -22.72 -9.86
C GLU A 478 5.11 -23.52 -10.98
N LYS A 479 6.40 -23.27 -11.22
CA LYS A 479 7.15 -23.93 -12.29
C LYS A 479 7.46 -25.38 -11.95
N ILE A 480 7.95 -25.67 -10.74
CA ILE A 480 8.29 -27.05 -10.34
C ILE A 480 7.05 -27.95 -10.29
N SER A 481 5.87 -27.39 -9.99
CA SER A 481 4.61 -28.12 -9.96
C SER A 481 3.83 -28.07 -11.29
N ASN A 482 4.48 -27.72 -12.41
CA ASN A 482 3.85 -27.62 -13.71
C ASN A 482 3.59 -29.01 -14.33
N ASP A 483 2.51 -29.16 -15.09
CA ASP A 483 2.15 -30.42 -15.76
C ASP A 483 3.24 -30.95 -16.68
N LYS A 484 3.98 -30.08 -17.33
CA LYS A 484 5.10 -30.49 -18.18
C LYS A 484 6.21 -31.16 -17.36
N VAL A 485 6.51 -30.63 -16.17
CA VAL A 485 7.51 -31.20 -15.26
C VAL A 485 7.02 -32.53 -14.70
N LEU A 486 5.77 -32.60 -14.24
CA LEU A 486 5.18 -33.83 -13.68
C LEU A 486 5.21 -34.98 -14.71
N LYS A 487 4.85 -34.72 -15.97
CA LYS A 487 4.90 -35.72 -17.05
C LYS A 487 6.32 -36.25 -17.34
N LEU A 488 7.35 -35.41 -17.18
CA LEU A 488 8.73 -35.85 -17.35
C LEU A 488 9.19 -36.70 -16.16
N LEU A 489 8.75 -36.35 -14.95
CA LEU A 489 9.06 -37.12 -13.75
C LEU A 489 8.49 -38.54 -13.83
N ASP A 490 7.32 -38.75 -14.45
CA ASP A 490 6.70 -40.08 -14.59
C ASP A 490 7.60 -41.11 -15.29
N ASN A 491 8.57 -40.65 -16.10
CA ASN A 491 9.52 -41.51 -16.82
C ASN A 491 10.85 -41.73 -16.08
N ILE A 492 11.02 -41.16 -14.89
CA ILE A 492 12.27 -41.22 -14.11
C ILE A 492 12.11 -42.20 -12.96
N SER A 493 13.04 -43.15 -12.81
CA SER A 493 13.04 -44.09 -11.69
C SER A 493 13.16 -43.37 -10.35
N ASN A 494 12.42 -43.83 -9.32
CA ASN A 494 12.42 -43.26 -7.96
C ASN A 494 11.99 -41.78 -7.88
N SER A 495 11.21 -41.29 -8.85
CA SER A 495 10.67 -39.92 -8.86
C SER A 495 9.24 -39.81 -8.29
N PHE A 496 8.59 -40.94 -7.99
CA PHE A 496 7.15 -40.96 -7.74
C PHE A 496 6.77 -40.19 -6.47
N GLY A 497 7.56 -40.31 -5.40
CA GLY A 497 7.38 -39.56 -4.16
C GLY A 497 7.48 -38.05 -4.37
N ILE A 498 8.47 -37.57 -5.15
CA ILE A 498 8.57 -36.14 -5.49
C ILE A 498 7.45 -35.71 -6.44
N SER A 499 7.00 -36.56 -7.36
CA SER A 499 5.83 -36.27 -8.21
C SER A 499 4.58 -36.01 -7.36
N ILE A 500 4.29 -36.86 -6.36
CA ILE A 500 3.19 -36.65 -5.41
C ILE A 500 3.38 -35.36 -4.61
N TYR A 501 4.58 -35.08 -4.13
CA TYR A 501 4.88 -33.85 -3.38
C TYR A 501 4.65 -32.58 -4.21
N LEU A 502 5.00 -32.60 -5.50
CA LEU A 502 4.76 -31.50 -6.42
C LEU A 502 3.27 -31.40 -6.81
N GLN A 503 2.57 -32.53 -6.89
CA GLN A 503 1.11 -32.55 -7.05
C GLN A 503 0.39 -31.90 -5.85
N VAL A 504 0.88 -32.06 -4.62
CA VAL A 504 0.37 -31.33 -3.43
C VAL A 504 0.41 -29.81 -3.69
N ILE A 505 1.56 -29.27 -4.09
CA ILE A 505 1.72 -27.84 -4.40
C ILE A 505 0.76 -27.41 -5.52
N LYS A 506 0.65 -28.21 -6.58
CA LYS A 506 -0.28 -27.96 -7.69
C LYS A 506 -1.73 -27.90 -7.22
N ASN A 507 -2.17 -28.86 -6.41
CA ASN A 507 -3.55 -28.94 -5.93
C ASN A 507 -3.89 -27.77 -4.99
N ILE A 508 -2.96 -27.28 -4.15
CA ILE A 508 -3.16 -26.05 -3.36
C ILE A 508 -3.40 -24.85 -4.29
N ARG A 509 -2.60 -24.71 -5.35
CA ARG A 509 -2.79 -23.62 -6.33
C ARG A 509 -4.15 -23.69 -7.00
N LEU A 510 -4.55 -24.87 -7.47
CA LEU A 510 -5.84 -25.06 -8.12
C LEU A 510 -7.03 -24.80 -7.18
N ALA A 511 -6.91 -25.19 -5.91
CA ALA A 511 -7.96 -24.98 -4.91
C ALA A 511 -8.13 -23.50 -4.53
N TYR A 512 -7.03 -22.75 -4.34
CA TYR A 512 -7.12 -21.45 -3.65
C TYR A 512 -6.59 -20.24 -4.44
N ILE A 513 -5.74 -20.43 -5.45
CA ILE A 513 -5.04 -19.32 -6.12
C ILE A 513 -5.57 -19.11 -7.54
N GLU A 514 -5.76 -20.20 -8.28
CA GLU A 514 -6.21 -20.17 -9.67
C GLU A 514 -7.61 -19.56 -9.74
N LYS A 515 -7.83 -18.57 -10.62
CA LYS A 515 -9.09 -17.82 -10.68
C LYS A 515 -10.19 -18.55 -11.44
N THR A 516 -9.80 -19.47 -12.32
CA THR A 516 -10.71 -20.16 -13.24
C THR A 516 -11.30 -21.45 -12.66
N THR A 517 -10.76 -21.98 -11.56
CA THR A 517 -11.30 -23.18 -10.91
C THR A 517 -12.68 -22.89 -10.32
N ASN A 518 -13.67 -23.70 -10.68
CA ASN A 518 -15.00 -23.63 -10.07
C ASN A 518 -14.98 -24.17 -8.63
N VAL A 519 -16.00 -23.83 -7.84
CA VAL A 519 -16.05 -24.10 -6.40
C VAL A 519 -15.97 -25.59 -6.06
N ILE A 520 -16.69 -26.44 -6.80
CA ILE A 520 -16.74 -27.87 -6.55
C ILE A 520 -15.39 -28.55 -6.86
N ASP A 521 -14.72 -28.14 -7.93
CA ASP A 521 -13.39 -28.66 -8.25
C ASP A 521 -12.33 -28.14 -7.26
N ARG A 522 -12.51 -26.94 -6.69
CA ARG A 522 -11.67 -26.48 -5.58
C ARG A 522 -11.78 -27.41 -4.36
N ILE A 523 -12.98 -27.88 -4.03
CA ILE A 523 -13.19 -28.85 -2.94
C ILE A 523 -12.42 -30.13 -3.24
N PHE A 524 -12.55 -30.68 -4.46
CA PHE A 524 -11.79 -31.86 -4.86
C PHE A 524 -10.28 -31.65 -4.66
N HIS A 525 -9.71 -30.57 -5.21
CA HIS A 525 -8.29 -30.30 -5.10
C HIS A 525 -7.82 -30.08 -3.65
N ALA A 526 -8.59 -29.34 -2.84
CA ALA A 526 -8.29 -29.15 -1.43
C ALA A 526 -8.23 -30.48 -0.67
N TRP A 527 -9.23 -31.34 -0.87
CA TRP A 527 -9.34 -32.62 -0.16
C TRP A 527 -8.36 -33.67 -0.65
N VAL A 528 -7.90 -33.62 -1.91
CA VAL A 528 -6.75 -34.42 -2.36
C VAL A 528 -5.54 -34.13 -1.47
N VAL A 529 -5.24 -32.86 -1.20
CA VAL A 529 -4.10 -32.49 -0.35
C VAL A 529 -4.29 -32.95 1.09
N VAL A 530 -5.48 -32.73 1.66
CA VAL A 530 -5.82 -33.20 3.02
C VAL A 530 -5.58 -34.70 3.13
N PHE A 531 -6.15 -35.51 2.23
CA PHE A 531 -6.01 -36.96 2.33
C PHE A 531 -4.58 -37.45 2.10
N ILE A 532 -3.79 -36.79 1.24
CA ILE A 532 -2.35 -37.06 1.11
C ILE A 532 -1.66 -36.85 2.46
N PHE A 533 -1.88 -35.71 3.12
CA PHE A 533 -1.25 -35.41 4.41
C PHE A 533 -1.75 -36.31 5.54
N ARG A 534 -3.04 -36.63 5.58
CA ARG A 534 -3.59 -37.56 6.57
C ARG A 534 -2.98 -38.97 6.44
N CYS A 535 -2.94 -39.51 5.22
CA CYS A 535 -2.32 -40.82 4.95
C CYS A 535 -0.83 -40.83 5.31
N TRP A 536 -0.10 -39.78 4.89
CA TRP A 536 1.32 -39.65 5.15
C TRP A 536 1.63 -39.51 6.66
N SER A 537 0.91 -38.63 7.37
CA SER A 537 1.04 -38.45 8.82
C SER A 537 0.76 -39.75 9.57
N MET A 538 -0.29 -40.48 9.19
CA MET A 538 -0.65 -41.74 9.83
C MET A 538 0.44 -42.81 9.64
N TRP A 539 0.99 -42.90 8.43
CA TRP A 539 2.11 -43.80 8.15
C TRP A 539 3.36 -43.44 8.98
N ILE A 540 3.79 -42.18 8.96
CA ILE A 540 4.98 -41.74 9.75
C ILE A 540 4.80 -42.00 11.25
N ASN A 541 3.63 -41.71 11.80
CA ASN A 541 3.40 -41.86 13.24
C ASN A 541 3.38 -43.33 13.70
N SER A 542 2.99 -44.24 12.81
CA SER A 542 2.95 -45.68 13.08
C SER A 542 4.33 -46.35 13.04
N MET A 543 5.27 -45.81 12.25
CA MET A 543 6.62 -46.35 12.10
C MET A 543 7.47 -45.94 13.30
N ASP A 544 8.27 -46.83 13.86
CA ASP A 544 9.26 -46.45 14.86
C ASP A 544 10.39 -45.62 14.22
N ARG A 545 11.12 -44.87 15.06
CA ARG A 545 12.16 -43.96 14.56
C ARG A 545 13.33 -44.72 13.94
N GLN A 546 13.72 -45.85 14.52
CA GLN A 546 14.88 -46.62 14.05
C GLN A 546 14.63 -47.18 12.64
N THR A 547 13.41 -47.67 12.38
CA THR A 547 12.99 -48.13 11.04
C THR A 547 13.10 -47.02 9.99
N LEU A 548 12.67 -45.79 10.31
CA LEU A 548 12.77 -44.66 9.39
C LEU A 548 14.24 -44.24 9.14
N ASP A 549 15.07 -44.23 10.18
CA ASP A 549 16.49 -43.91 10.04
C ASP A 549 17.23 -44.98 9.21
N LEU A 550 16.95 -46.27 9.44
CA LEU A 550 17.50 -47.38 8.66
C LEU A 550 17.09 -47.29 7.19
N PHE A 551 15.82 -46.99 6.93
CA PHE A 551 15.32 -46.79 5.57
C PHE A 551 16.09 -45.67 4.85
N VAL A 552 16.28 -44.53 5.52
CA VAL A 552 17.03 -43.40 4.96
C VAL A 552 18.51 -43.76 4.71
N ALA A 553 19.15 -44.46 5.65
CA ALA A 553 20.53 -44.88 5.52
C ALA A 553 20.74 -45.82 4.32
N GLN A 554 19.81 -46.75 4.07
CA GLN A 554 19.87 -47.68 2.94
C GLN A 554 19.70 -47.00 1.58
N HIS A 555 18.93 -45.91 1.50
CA HIS A 555 18.58 -45.23 0.25
C HIS A 555 19.40 -43.96 -0.01
N SER A 556 20.29 -43.60 0.91
CA SER A 556 21.21 -42.46 0.77
C SER A 556 22.60 -42.96 0.38
N ASN A 557 23.03 -42.77 -0.88
CA ASN A 557 24.39 -43.09 -1.36
C ASN A 557 25.54 -42.33 -0.66
N SER A 558 25.26 -41.55 0.38
CA SER A 558 26.27 -40.90 1.21
C SER A 558 26.65 -41.82 2.36
N ASN A 559 27.91 -41.81 2.79
CA ASN A 559 28.33 -42.31 4.10
C ASN A 559 27.52 -41.59 5.19
N PHE A 560 26.31 -42.08 5.46
CA PHE A 560 25.45 -41.62 6.51
C PHE A 560 26.04 -42.22 7.79
N THR A 561 27.14 -41.64 8.27
CA THR A 561 27.41 -41.73 9.70
C THR A 561 26.18 -41.14 10.36
N PRO A 562 25.48 -41.86 11.26
CA PRO A 562 24.47 -41.26 12.10
C PRO A 562 25.20 -40.24 12.97
N THR A 563 25.43 -39.05 12.43
CA THR A 563 25.95 -37.94 13.19
C THR A 563 24.94 -37.74 14.29
N GLU A 564 25.47 -37.70 15.52
CA GLU A 564 24.82 -37.62 16.81
C GLU A 564 24.00 -36.33 16.98
N ASN A 565 23.15 -35.96 16.02
CA ASN A 565 22.12 -34.96 16.22
C ASN A 565 21.03 -35.60 17.07
N LYS A 566 21.28 -35.64 18.39
CA LYS A 566 20.37 -36.06 19.46
C LYS A 566 19.01 -35.33 19.48
N ASN A 567 18.79 -34.40 18.54
CA ASN A 567 17.61 -33.55 18.44
C ASN A 567 16.67 -33.87 17.26
N LYS A 568 16.99 -34.84 16.37
CA LYS A 568 16.08 -35.18 15.25
C LYS A 568 14.84 -35.94 15.73
N THR A 569 13.65 -35.50 15.33
CA THR A 569 12.37 -36.08 15.73
C THR A 569 11.64 -36.70 14.53
N LYS A 570 10.64 -37.56 14.73
CA LYS A 570 9.83 -38.12 13.60
C LYS A 570 9.24 -37.04 12.67
N ARG A 571 9.12 -35.79 13.16
CA ARG A 571 8.67 -34.64 12.35
C ARG A 571 9.62 -34.31 11.19
N ASP A 572 10.88 -34.71 11.27
CA ASP A 572 11.88 -34.47 10.22
C ASP A 572 11.61 -35.25 8.93
N PHE A 573 10.80 -36.32 9.02
CA PHE A 573 10.40 -37.14 7.88
C PHE A 573 9.10 -36.69 7.22
N PHE A 574 8.47 -35.65 7.77
CA PHE A 574 7.18 -35.12 7.33
C PHE A 574 7.29 -33.62 7.00
N ILE A 575 6.22 -33.08 6.42
CA ILE A 575 6.04 -31.63 6.29
C ILE A 575 5.94 -30.97 7.67
N THR A 576 6.05 -29.64 7.71
CA THR A 576 5.91 -28.90 8.95
C THR A 576 4.48 -29.00 9.50
N TYR A 577 4.36 -28.98 10.82
CA TYR A 577 3.08 -29.06 11.51
C TYR A 577 2.15 -27.91 11.09
N GLN A 578 2.70 -26.71 10.96
CA GLN A 578 1.97 -25.52 10.53
C GLN A 578 1.37 -25.72 9.13
N SER A 579 2.15 -26.24 8.16
CA SER A 579 1.62 -26.50 6.81
C SER A 579 0.52 -27.56 6.78
N HIS A 580 0.61 -28.60 7.63
CA HIS A 580 -0.45 -29.60 7.75
C HIS A 580 -1.75 -28.95 8.26
N PHE A 581 -1.66 -28.13 9.29
CA PHE A 581 -2.81 -27.42 9.85
C PHE A 581 -3.42 -26.39 8.90
N SER A 582 -2.59 -25.63 8.20
CA SER A 582 -3.08 -24.61 7.27
C SER A 582 -3.89 -25.23 6.12
N VAL A 583 -3.49 -26.42 5.64
CA VAL A 583 -4.29 -27.16 4.65
C VAL A 583 -5.61 -27.65 5.22
N GLU A 584 -5.61 -28.20 6.45
CA GLU A 584 -6.83 -28.64 7.13
C GLU A 584 -7.81 -27.46 7.33
N ILE A 585 -7.34 -26.32 7.84
CA ILE A 585 -8.13 -25.10 8.03
C ILE A 585 -8.76 -24.65 6.70
N ASN A 586 -7.95 -24.51 5.65
CA ASN A 586 -8.44 -24.02 4.36
C ASN A 586 -9.47 -24.97 3.73
N ALA A 587 -9.27 -26.29 3.83
CA ALA A 587 -10.19 -27.26 3.24
C ALA A 587 -11.54 -27.29 3.98
N HIS A 588 -11.52 -27.20 5.30
CA HIS A 588 -12.73 -27.16 6.12
C HIS A 588 -13.49 -25.85 5.95
N SER A 589 -12.81 -24.70 5.96
CA SER A 589 -13.41 -23.40 5.69
C SER A 589 -14.05 -23.34 4.30
N LEU A 590 -13.40 -23.92 3.28
CA LEU A 590 -13.95 -23.99 1.93
C LEU A 590 -15.24 -24.83 1.87
N VAL A 591 -15.27 -26.00 2.51
CA VAL A 591 -16.49 -26.82 2.59
C VAL A 591 -17.59 -26.08 3.35
N TYR A 592 -17.24 -25.40 4.45
CA TYR A 592 -18.21 -24.64 5.24
C TYR A 592 -18.86 -23.53 4.42
N LEU A 593 -18.07 -22.75 3.67
CA LEU A 593 -18.59 -21.75 2.73
C LEU A 593 -19.50 -22.36 1.67
N ALA A 594 -19.08 -23.49 1.07
CA ALA A 594 -19.87 -24.17 0.07
C ALA A 594 -21.23 -24.61 0.65
N VAL A 595 -21.24 -25.14 1.87
CA VAL A 595 -22.50 -25.52 2.55
C VAL A 595 -23.36 -24.29 2.84
N LEU A 596 -22.80 -23.22 3.41
CA LEU A 596 -23.54 -21.97 3.66
C LEU A 596 -24.19 -21.41 2.39
N PHE A 597 -23.48 -21.47 1.25
CA PHE A 597 -24.02 -21.06 -0.03
C PHE A 597 -25.14 -21.99 -0.50
N SER A 598 -24.94 -23.31 -0.41
CA SER A 598 -25.96 -24.30 -0.78
C SER A 598 -27.23 -24.21 0.07
N GLU A 599 -27.11 -23.73 1.32
CA GLU A 599 -28.21 -23.47 2.25
C GLU A 599 -28.80 -22.06 2.11
N GLY A 600 -28.29 -21.22 1.21
CA GLY A 600 -28.79 -19.86 0.95
C GLY A 600 -28.44 -18.83 2.03
N GLN A 601 -27.47 -19.11 2.91
CA GLN A 601 -27.08 -18.19 4.00
C GLN A 601 -26.10 -17.10 3.58
N ILE A 602 -25.37 -17.33 2.49
CA ILE A 602 -24.42 -16.40 1.88
C ILE A 602 -24.60 -16.37 0.35
N SER A 603 -24.17 -15.28 -0.28
CA SER A 603 -24.25 -15.11 -1.73
C SER A 603 -23.03 -15.68 -2.46
N ALA A 604 -23.13 -15.82 -3.79
CA ALA A 604 -22.09 -16.41 -4.63
C ALA A 604 -20.76 -15.65 -4.59
N GLU A 605 -20.77 -14.34 -4.33
CA GLU A 605 -19.57 -13.51 -4.17
C GLU A 605 -18.67 -14.03 -3.05
N SER A 606 -19.26 -14.65 -2.03
CA SER A 606 -18.54 -15.27 -0.90
C SER A 606 -17.74 -16.51 -1.32
N LEU A 607 -17.94 -17.04 -2.53
CA LEU A 607 -17.19 -18.16 -3.09
C LEU A 607 -16.04 -17.70 -4.00
N THR A 608 -15.67 -16.42 -3.94
CA THR A 608 -14.49 -15.86 -4.62
C THR A 608 -13.21 -16.19 -3.84
N ILE A 609 -12.86 -17.47 -3.78
CA ILE A 609 -11.83 -18.03 -2.87
C ILE A 609 -10.45 -17.39 -3.05
N TYR A 610 -10.07 -17.01 -4.27
CA TYR A 610 -8.76 -16.39 -4.54
C TYR A 610 -8.58 -14.99 -3.92
N LEU A 611 -9.65 -14.38 -3.39
CA LEU A 611 -9.59 -13.13 -2.62
C LEU A 611 -9.50 -13.35 -1.11
N GLN A 612 -9.60 -14.58 -0.62
CA GLN A 612 -9.64 -14.92 0.80
C GLN A 612 -8.26 -15.38 1.29
N ASN A 613 -7.28 -14.49 1.18
CA ASN A 613 -5.90 -14.68 1.61
C ASN A 613 -5.26 -13.34 2.01
N SER A 614 -4.08 -13.38 2.64
CA SER A 614 -3.37 -12.19 3.11
C SER A 614 -2.46 -11.52 2.06
N GLN A 615 -2.51 -11.94 0.78
CA GLN A 615 -1.66 -11.34 -0.27
C GLN A 615 -1.95 -9.86 -0.52
N THR A 616 -3.12 -9.36 -0.12
CA THR A 616 -3.45 -7.94 -0.14
C THR A 616 -2.55 -7.13 0.80
N CYS A 617 -2.19 -7.68 1.97
CA CYS A 617 -1.21 -7.09 2.88
C CYS A 617 0.18 -7.04 2.23
N GLU A 618 0.65 -8.17 1.73
CA GLU A 618 1.97 -8.28 1.09
C GLU A 618 2.10 -7.36 -0.14
N ASN A 619 1.06 -7.25 -0.96
CA ASN A 619 1.02 -6.30 -2.08
C ASN A 619 1.08 -4.84 -1.59
N THR A 620 0.46 -4.53 -0.45
CA THR A 620 0.52 -3.19 0.16
C THR A 620 1.92 -2.90 0.69
N PHE A 621 2.56 -3.86 1.36
CA PHE A 621 3.94 -3.74 1.82
C PHE A 621 4.90 -3.55 0.64
N ARG A 622 4.83 -4.39 -0.41
CA ARG A 622 5.63 -4.21 -1.64
C ARG A 622 5.43 -2.84 -2.28
N SER A 623 4.18 -2.38 -2.35
CA SER A 623 3.87 -1.06 -2.90
C SER A 623 4.49 0.06 -2.06
N ALA A 624 4.43 -0.06 -0.72
CA ALA A 624 5.08 0.89 0.18
C ALA A 624 6.62 0.85 0.08
N ARG A 625 7.22 -0.33 -0.15
CA ARG A 625 8.66 -0.45 -0.43
C ARG A 625 9.05 0.20 -1.75
N SER A 626 8.20 0.08 -2.78
CA SER A 626 8.46 0.62 -4.11
C SER A 626 8.35 2.14 -4.22
N ILE A 627 7.61 2.78 -3.30
CA ILE A 627 7.50 4.23 -3.22
C ILE A 627 8.63 4.72 -2.31
N SER A 628 9.87 4.65 -2.82
CA SER A 628 11.04 5.28 -2.22
C SER A 628 11.35 6.60 -2.96
N SER A 629 12.14 7.50 -2.36
CA SER A 629 12.61 8.68 -3.08
C SER A 629 13.52 8.22 -4.22
N THR A 630 13.51 8.93 -5.35
CA THR A 630 14.19 8.55 -6.61
C THR A 630 15.72 8.39 -6.48
N CYS A 631 16.29 8.67 -5.31
CA CYS A 631 17.71 8.55 -4.98
C CYS A 631 18.00 7.68 -3.75
N SER A 632 16.98 7.17 -3.04
CA SER A 632 17.18 6.24 -1.92
C SER A 632 17.10 4.78 -2.42
N GLY A 633 18.18 4.02 -2.24
CA GLY A 633 18.19 2.56 -2.39
C GLY A 633 17.47 1.82 -1.25
N GLY A 634 16.89 2.55 -0.29
CA GLY A 634 16.24 2.02 0.90
C GLY A 634 14.91 1.32 0.58
N VAL A 635 14.97 0.00 0.38
CA VAL A 635 13.78 -0.86 0.21
C VAL A 635 12.98 -0.98 1.52
N ASN A 636 13.64 -0.83 2.67
CA ASN A 636 13.01 -0.93 3.99
C ASN A 636 12.49 0.43 4.49
N PHE A 637 11.56 0.39 5.44
CA PHE A 637 10.94 1.58 6.02
C PHE A 637 10.75 1.45 7.54
N THR A 638 10.69 2.57 8.25
CA THR A 638 10.19 2.66 9.63
C THR A 638 8.66 2.66 9.67
N VAL A 639 8.05 2.52 10.86
CA VAL A 639 6.57 2.68 11.00
C VAL A 639 6.11 4.03 10.45
N PHE A 640 6.79 5.12 10.82
CA PHE A 640 6.44 6.47 10.38
C PHE A 640 6.51 6.63 8.86
N GLN A 641 7.55 6.08 8.23
CA GLN A 641 7.71 6.11 6.78
C GLN A 641 6.59 5.32 6.10
N PHE A 642 6.20 4.16 6.62
CA PHE A 642 5.06 3.41 6.09
C PHE A 642 3.76 4.23 6.12
N LEU A 643 3.41 4.79 7.28
CA LEU A 643 2.19 5.61 7.45
C LEU A 643 2.17 6.80 6.48
N SER A 644 3.34 7.40 6.22
CA SER A 644 3.49 8.50 5.26
C SER A 644 3.34 8.03 3.80
N ARG A 645 3.92 6.88 3.43
CA ARG A 645 3.83 6.30 2.07
C ARG A 645 2.43 5.81 1.74
N ILE A 646 1.67 5.32 2.73
CA ILE A 646 0.27 4.91 2.56
C ILE A 646 -0.64 6.05 2.10
N LYS A 647 -0.42 7.29 2.54
CA LYS A 647 -1.18 8.47 2.08
C LYS A 647 -1.07 8.62 0.57
N LYS A 648 0.15 8.49 0.04
CA LYS A 648 0.44 8.51 -1.39
C LYS A 648 -0.24 7.34 -2.12
N LEU A 649 -0.16 6.12 -1.56
CA LEU A 649 -0.80 4.94 -2.15
C LEU A 649 -2.32 5.07 -2.22
N SER A 650 -2.94 5.57 -1.16
CA SER A 650 -4.38 5.74 -1.09
C SER A 650 -4.86 6.77 -2.13
N MET A 651 -4.14 7.87 -2.29
CA MET A 651 -4.42 8.85 -3.35
C MET A 651 -4.31 8.22 -4.75
N LEU A 652 -3.24 7.46 -5.02
CA LEU A 652 -3.09 6.74 -6.29
C LEU A 652 -4.25 5.75 -6.54
N GLN A 653 -4.68 5.02 -5.50
CA GLN A 653 -5.77 4.07 -5.59
C GLN A 653 -7.11 4.78 -5.86
N SER A 654 -7.37 5.93 -5.22
CA SER A 654 -8.54 6.76 -5.52
C SER A 654 -8.54 7.23 -6.99
N ILE A 655 -7.39 7.66 -7.52
CA ILE A 655 -7.27 8.10 -8.92
C ILE A 655 -7.50 6.93 -9.88
N LYS A 656 -6.92 5.75 -9.59
CA LYS A 656 -7.09 4.51 -10.38
C LYS A 656 -8.52 3.97 -10.36
N ASN A 657 -9.22 4.10 -9.24
CA ASN A 657 -10.59 3.59 -9.13
C ASN A 657 -11.62 4.48 -9.84
N ASN A 658 -11.27 5.72 -10.14
CA ASN A 658 -12.11 6.68 -10.87
C ASN A 658 -11.78 6.72 -12.39
N VAL A 659 -11.11 5.69 -12.93
CA VAL A 659 -10.68 5.64 -14.35
C VAL A 659 -11.83 5.72 -15.36
N GLY A 660 -13.06 5.36 -14.96
CA GLY A 660 -14.27 5.58 -15.78
C GLY A 660 -14.60 7.06 -16.02
N GLU A 661 -14.23 7.94 -15.09
CA GLU A 661 -14.43 9.40 -15.16
C GLU A 661 -13.14 10.15 -15.54
N ASN A 662 -11.98 9.65 -15.09
CA ASN A 662 -10.71 10.38 -15.14
C ASN A 662 -9.98 10.30 -16.50
N LYS A 663 -10.36 9.39 -17.41
CA LYS A 663 -9.73 9.17 -18.74
C LYS A 663 -8.20 8.91 -18.73
N LEU A 664 -7.56 8.84 -17.57
CA LEU A 664 -6.14 8.52 -17.39
C LEU A 664 -5.90 7.02 -17.56
N ARG A 665 -4.83 6.66 -18.28
CA ARG A 665 -4.43 5.27 -18.51
C ARG A 665 -3.24 4.92 -17.63
N PHE A 666 -3.42 3.95 -16.75
CA PHE A 666 -2.33 3.35 -15.99
C PHE A 666 -1.81 2.10 -16.70
N PRO A 667 -0.49 1.82 -16.64
CA PRO A 667 0.06 0.59 -17.20
C PRO A 667 -0.60 -0.61 -16.53
N GLN A 668 -1.25 -1.45 -17.33
CA GLN A 668 -1.76 -2.75 -16.88
C GLN A 668 -0.72 -3.82 -17.20
N HIS A 669 -0.38 -4.65 -16.22
CA HIS A 669 0.48 -5.81 -16.49
C HIS A 669 -0.16 -6.66 -17.60
N HIS A 670 0.56 -6.89 -18.71
CA HIS A 670 0.07 -7.61 -19.89
C HIS A 670 -0.49 -9.03 -19.60
N LYS A 671 -0.19 -9.62 -18.44
CA LYS A 671 -0.77 -10.90 -17.98
C LYS A 671 -2.23 -10.78 -17.53
N GLN A 672 -2.68 -9.62 -17.05
CA GLN A 672 -4.06 -9.42 -16.58
C GLN A 672 -5.06 -9.14 -17.71
N SER A 673 -4.62 -8.54 -18.83
CA SER A 673 -5.53 -8.13 -19.92
C SER A 673 -6.13 -9.31 -20.71
N LYS A 674 -5.45 -10.46 -20.76
CA LYS A 674 -5.97 -11.67 -21.41
C LYS A 674 -7.07 -12.37 -20.61
N ILE A 675 -7.15 -12.15 -19.29
CA ILE A 675 -8.11 -12.81 -18.40
C ILE A 675 -9.45 -12.07 -18.40
N SER A 676 -9.43 -10.72 -18.46
CA SER A 676 -10.66 -9.92 -18.37
C SER A 676 -11.57 -10.01 -19.60
N ARG A 677 -11.07 -10.41 -20.78
CA ARG A 677 -11.91 -10.51 -22.00
C ARG A 677 -12.73 -11.80 -22.11
N ASN A 678 -12.37 -12.85 -21.38
CA ASN A 678 -13.04 -14.16 -21.50
C ASN A 678 -14.03 -14.48 -20.37
N ASN A 679 -14.08 -13.67 -19.30
CA ASN A 679 -14.86 -14.01 -18.10
C ASN A 679 -16.27 -13.37 -18.06
N VAL A 680 -16.62 -12.51 -19.02
CA VAL A 680 -17.93 -11.82 -19.01
C VAL A 680 -19.07 -12.72 -19.53
N THR A 681 -18.77 -13.91 -20.08
CA THR A 681 -19.74 -14.72 -20.84
C THR A 681 -20.11 -16.09 -20.26
N GLN A 682 -19.83 -16.38 -18.98
CA GLN A 682 -20.38 -17.57 -18.32
C GLN A 682 -21.10 -17.20 -17.02
N GLN A 683 -22.24 -16.54 -17.18
CA GLN A 683 -23.36 -16.68 -16.25
C GLN A 683 -23.90 -18.11 -16.38
N ASN A 684 -23.37 -19.03 -15.60
CA ASN A 684 -24.09 -20.24 -15.23
C ASN A 684 -24.44 -20.13 -13.75
N THR A 685 -25.73 -20.36 -13.46
CA THR A 685 -26.29 -20.60 -12.14
C THR A 685 -25.41 -21.59 -11.37
N ILE A 686 -24.52 -21.06 -10.51
CA ILE A 686 -23.73 -21.89 -9.60
C ILE A 686 -24.73 -22.49 -8.62
N SER A 687 -25.07 -23.76 -8.80
CA SER A 687 -25.89 -24.53 -7.88
C SER A 687 -25.25 -25.89 -7.68
N PHE A 688 -25.11 -26.28 -6.43
CA PHE A 688 -24.61 -27.59 -6.02
C PHE A 688 -25.19 -27.90 -4.65
N SER A 689 -25.34 -29.19 -4.37
CA SER A 689 -25.92 -29.71 -3.13
C SER A 689 -24.84 -30.21 -2.18
N LYS A 690 -25.22 -30.49 -0.92
CA LYS A 690 -24.37 -31.22 0.02
C LYS A 690 -23.94 -32.59 -0.53
N HIS A 691 -24.80 -33.25 -1.30
CA HIS A 691 -24.46 -34.52 -1.94
C HIS A 691 -23.32 -34.36 -2.96
N ASP A 692 -23.31 -33.27 -3.73
CA ASP A 692 -22.23 -32.98 -4.69
C ASP A 692 -20.90 -32.71 -3.96
N ILE A 693 -20.95 -31.99 -2.84
CA ILE A 693 -19.79 -31.77 -1.97
C ILE A 693 -19.25 -33.11 -1.44
N GLU A 694 -20.11 -33.95 -0.85
CA GLU A 694 -19.72 -35.25 -0.30
C GLU A 694 -19.15 -36.17 -1.37
N LYS A 695 -19.80 -36.22 -2.54
CA LYS A 695 -19.32 -36.99 -3.70
C LYS A 695 -17.90 -36.56 -4.09
N LYS A 696 -17.63 -35.25 -4.16
CA LYS A 696 -16.31 -34.73 -4.56
C LYS A 696 -15.23 -34.95 -3.52
N VAL A 697 -15.57 -34.92 -2.23
CA VAL A 697 -14.65 -35.35 -1.16
C VAL A 697 -14.35 -36.84 -1.25
N ASN A 698 -15.36 -37.67 -1.51
CA ASN A 698 -15.17 -39.11 -1.72
C ASN A 698 -14.33 -39.41 -2.98
N ASP A 699 -14.58 -38.70 -4.09
CA ASP A 699 -13.79 -38.81 -5.33
C ASP A 699 -12.32 -38.45 -5.06
N ALA A 700 -12.05 -37.39 -4.28
CA ALA A 700 -10.71 -37.01 -3.87
C ALA A 700 -10.03 -38.11 -3.04
N TYR A 701 -10.76 -38.74 -2.12
CA TYR A 701 -10.25 -39.86 -1.34
C TYR A 701 -9.87 -41.06 -2.23
N GLN A 702 -10.78 -41.48 -3.10
CA GLN A 702 -10.54 -42.61 -4.02
C GLN A 702 -9.36 -42.32 -4.95
N TYR A 703 -9.24 -41.08 -5.42
CA TYR A 703 -8.09 -40.62 -6.19
C TYR A 703 -6.78 -40.77 -5.40
N VAL A 704 -6.74 -40.32 -4.13
CA VAL A 704 -5.54 -40.42 -3.29
C VAL A 704 -5.16 -41.87 -2.99
N ILE A 705 -6.13 -42.73 -2.70
CA ILE A 705 -5.90 -44.17 -2.49
C ILE A 705 -5.27 -44.81 -3.73
N LYS A 706 -5.78 -44.49 -4.93
CA LYS A 706 -5.19 -44.95 -6.19
C LYS A 706 -3.79 -44.36 -6.41
N LEU A 707 -3.61 -43.07 -6.14
CA LEU A 707 -2.34 -42.36 -6.31
C LEU A 707 -1.24 -42.92 -5.37
N MET A 708 -1.58 -43.31 -4.15
CA MET A 708 -0.63 -43.82 -3.15
C MET A 708 -0.34 -45.32 -3.27
N SER A 709 -1.06 -46.04 -4.14
CA SER A 709 -0.90 -47.48 -4.33
C SER A 709 0.54 -47.91 -4.67
N PRO A 710 1.27 -47.21 -5.57
CA PRO A 710 2.64 -47.60 -5.94
C PRO A 710 3.69 -47.44 -4.83
N LEU A 711 3.38 -46.74 -3.73
CA LEU A 711 4.33 -46.49 -2.62
C LEU A 711 4.20 -47.50 -1.48
N ASN A 712 3.49 -48.61 -1.67
CA ASN A 712 3.15 -49.59 -0.64
C ASN A 712 2.36 -49.05 0.58
N LEU A 713 2.05 -47.75 0.64
CA LEU A 713 1.18 -47.17 1.67
C LEU A 713 -0.21 -47.80 1.64
N HIS A 714 -0.77 -48.03 0.44
CA HIS A 714 -2.11 -48.60 0.31
C HIS A 714 -2.24 -49.96 0.99
N GLN A 715 -1.28 -50.85 0.73
CA GLN A 715 -1.25 -52.19 1.33
C GLN A 715 -1.05 -52.12 2.84
N TRP A 716 -0.19 -51.20 3.30
CA TRP A 716 0.01 -50.95 4.72
C TRP A 716 -1.26 -50.43 5.41
N LEU A 717 -1.94 -49.43 4.83
CA LEU A 717 -3.20 -48.86 5.34
C LEU A 717 -4.30 -49.92 5.45
N ARG A 718 -4.35 -50.84 4.48
CA ARG A 718 -5.28 -51.97 4.48
C ARG A 718 -4.97 -52.96 5.60
N ASN A 719 -3.69 -53.28 5.81
CA ASN A 719 -3.25 -54.20 6.87
C ASN A 719 -3.52 -53.64 8.27
N GLN A 720 -3.44 -52.32 8.46
CA GLN A 720 -3.77 -51.65 9.71
C GLN A 720 -5.27 -51.40 9.94
N GLN A 721 -6.13 -51.85 9.02
CA GLN A 721 -7.57 -51.58 9.04
C GLN A 721 -7.90 -50.08 9.12
N THR A 722 -7.11 -49.20 8.50
CA THR A 722 -7.30 -47.74 8.52
C THR A 722 -7.64 -47.17 7.14
N LEU A 723 -8.06 -48.02 6.20
CA LEU A 723 -8.35 -47.67 4.82
C LEU A 723 -9.72 -46.98 4.63
N SER A 724 -10.51 -46.76 5.69
CA SER A 724 -11.73 -45.97 5.56
C SER A 724 -11.49 -44.51 5.91
N ILE A 725 -12.19 -43.61 5.20
CA ILE A 725 -12.20 -42.17 5.48
C ILE A 725 -12.50 -41.90 6.97
N LYS A 726 -13.44 -42.66 7.54
CA LYS A 726 -13.85 -42.52 8.95
C LYS A 726 -12.70 -42.80 9.91
N GLN A 727 -11.98 -43.92 9.72
CA GLN A 727 -10.86 -44.29 10.60
C GLN A 727 -9.68 -43.34 10.45
N LEU A 728 -9.34 -42.97 9.21
CA LEU A 728 -8.28 -42.01 8.92
C LEU A 728 -8.54 -40.67 9.63
N SER A 729 -9.77 -40.16 9.53
CA SER A 729 -10.16 -38.88 10.11
C SER A 729 -10.23 -38.92 11.63
N ALA A 730 -10.71 -40.02 12.21
CA ALA A 730 -10.73 -40.22 13.66
C ALA A 730 -9.31 -40.24 14.25
N ASN A 731 -8.36 -40.93 13.61
CA ASN A 731 -6.97 -40.97 14.04
C ASN A 731 -6.32 -39.58 14.01
N ILE A 732 -6.54 -38.83 12.93
CA ILE A 732 -6.00 -37.47 12.78
C ILE A 732 -6.59 -36.54 13.82
N SER A 733 -7.90 -36.59 14.05
CA SER A 733 -8.57 -35.83 15.11
C SER A 733 -7.95 -36.12 16.49
N GLN A 734 -7.72 -37.40 16.83
CA GLN A 734 -7.08 -37.78 18.09
C GLN A 734 -5.62 -37.31 18.18
N GLN A 735 -4.85 -37.43 17.09
CA GLN A 735 -3.46 -36.94 17.03
C GLN A 735 -3.39 -35.44 17.30
N PHE A 736 -4.28 -34.68 16.67
CA PHE A 736 -4.33 -33.24 16.84
C PHE A 736 -4.75 -32.84 18.26
N GLN A 737 -5.74 -33.51 18.86
CA GLN A 737 -6.16 -33.26 20.24
C GLN A 737 -5.03 -33.53 21.26
N ARG A 738 -4.22 -34.58 21.03
CA ARG A 738 -3.04 -34.86 21.86
C ARG A 738 -1.97 -33.77 21.73
N SER A 739 -1.73 -33.27 20.51
CA SER A 739 -0.79 -32.18 20.26
C SER A 739 -1.22 -30.91 21.00
N TRP A 740 -2.50 -30.55 20.90
CA TRP A 740 -3.07 -29.40 21.57
C TRP A 740 -2.97 -29.47 23.10
N THR A 741 -3.24 -30.66 23.68
CA THR A 741 -3.10 -30.86 25.13
C THR A 741 -1.67 -30.63 25.61
N LYS A 742 -0.67 -30.96 24.77
CA LYS A 742 0.74 -30.65 25.07
C LYS A 742 1.04 -29.15 24.97
N GLU A 743 0.55 -28.48 23.94
CA GLU A 743 0.70 -27.01 23.77
C GLU A 743 0.10 -26.25 24.96
N LEU A 744 -1.10 -26.60 25.41
CA LEU A 744 -1.73 -25.99 26.59
C LEU A 744 -0.94 -26.19 27.89
N ASN A 745 -0.26 -27.33 28.02
CA ASN A 745 0.56 -27.63 29.20
C ASN A 745 1.94 -26.97 29.12
N ALA A 746 2.49 -26.77 27.92
CA ALA A 746 3.74 -26.04 27.68
C ALA A 746 3.57 -24.54 27.96
N ASN A 747 2.46 -23.93 27.53
CA ASN A 747 2.16 -22.52 27.78
C ASN A 747 1.92 -22.16 29.27
N LYS A 748 2.07 -23.11 30.21
CA LYS A 748 2.12 -22.85 31.66
C LYS A 748 3.54 -22.64 32.20
N ASN A 749 4.58 -23.00 31.43
CA ASN A 749 5.98 -22.86 31.78
C ASN A 749 6.75 -22.35 30.55
N ASP A 750 7.07 -21.05 30.52
CA ASP A 750 7.96 -20.35 29.56
C ASP A 750 7.74 -20.60 28.05
N ASP A 751 7.21 -19.59 27.36
CA ASP A 751 7.04 -19.52 25.89
C ASP A 751 8.38 -19.29 25.14
N SER A 752 9.40 -20.12 25.36
CA SER A 752 10.70 -20.00 24.65
C SER A 752 10.92 -21.01 23.53
N ASP A 753 10.09 -22.04 23.39
CA ASP A 753 10.28 -23.07 22.36
C ASP A 753 9.51 -22.75 21.07
N THR A 754 9.83 -21.59 20.47
CA THR A 754 9.58 -21.39 19.04
C THR A 754 10.47 -22.34 18.26
N GLU A 755 9.87 -23.18 17.40
CA GLU A 755 10.57 -23.99 16.40
C GLU A 755 11.49 -23.06 15.58
N SER A 756 12.77 -23.00 15.94
CA SER A 756 13.79 -22.33 15.17
C SER A 756 14.13 -23.20 13.95
N ASP A 757 13.28 -23.19 12.94
CA ASP A 757 13.85 -23.15 11.60
C ASP A 757 14.56 -21.81 11.57
N SER A 758 15.89 -21.84 11.73
CA SER A 758 16.72 -20.64 11.76
C SER A 758 16.31 -19.73 10.61
N GLU A 759 15.55 -18.70 10.94
CA GLU A 759 15.62 -17.38 10.33
C GLU A 759 16.99 -16.82 10.70
N THR A 760 18.05 -17.50 10.25
CA THR A 760 19.18 -16.75 9.74
C THR A 760 18.58 -15.95 8.61
N SER A 761 18.15 -14.73 8.92
CA SER A 761 18.34 -13.63 8.01
C SER A 761 19.74 -13.84 7.47
N ASP A 762 19.86 -14.26 6.22
CA ASP A 762 21.03 -13.88 5.47
C ASP A 762 21.00 -12.36 5.54
N THR A 763 21.70 -11.84 6.55
CA THR A 763 22.30 -10.53 6.48
C THR A 763 22.93 -10.53 5.11
N MET A 764 22.32 -9.79 4.19
CA MET A 764 23.05 -9.19 3.09
C MET A 764 24.16 -8.43 3.81
N ALA A 765 25.30 -9.10 3.98
CA ALA A 765 26.57 -8.48 4.24
C ALA A 765 26.94 -7.78 2.93
N ASP A 766 26.16 -6.75 2.60
CA ASP A 766 26.71 -5.61 1.92
C ASP A 766 27.41 -4.85 3.02
N ASP A 767 28.74 -4.75 2.88
CA ASP A 767 29.60 -3.97 3.73
C ASP A 767 28.88 -2.70 4.19
N ALA A 768 28.80 -2.53 5.50
CA ALA A 768 28.38 -1.32 6.15
C ALA A 768 29.41 -0.20 5.89
N SER A 769 29.58 0.19 4.63
CA SER A 769 29.98 1.55 4.29
C SER A 769 28.73 2.39 4.49
N SER A 770 28.65 3.01 5.66
CA SER A 770 27.60 3.93 6.07
C SER A 770 27.59 5.19 5.19
N ASN A 771 27.06 5.09 3.97
CA ASN A 771 26.53 6.25 3.27
C ASN A 771 25.06 6.37 3.65
N HIS A 772 24.82 6.96 4.82
CA HIS A 772 23.51 7.45 5.21
C HIS A 772 23.19 8.70 4.39
N ASP A 773 22.66 8.50 3.19
CA ASP A 773 21.81 9.54 2.60
C ASP A 773 20.47 9.47 3.32
N THR A 774 20.23 10.51 4.12
CA THR A 774 18.98 10.74 4.81
C THR A 774 17.87 10.91 3.77
N ASP A 775 16.80 10.11 3.88
CA ASP A 775 15.48 10.42 3.30
C ASP A 775 14.90 11.67 4.04
N GLU A 776 15.61 12.80 3.98
CA GLU A 776 15.29 14.10 4.57
C GLU A 776 14.41 14.96 3.65
N ASP A 777 13.76 14.36 2.65
CA ASP A 777 12.79 15.05 1.80
C ASP A 777 11.36 15.02 2.37
N LEU A 778 11.18 14.61 3.64
CA LEU A 778 9.98 14.80 4.42
C LEU A 778 10.35 15.57 5.71
N ASP A 779 10.07 16.88 5.69
CA ASP A 779 10.10 17.82 6.83
C ASP A 779 11.45 18.43 7.28
N PHE A 780 12.30 18.87 6.36
CA PHE A 780 13.20 20.02 6.64
C PHE A 780 12.78 21.34 5.99
N ASP A 781 11.78 21.34 5.10
CA ASP A 781 11.37 22.53 4.34
C ASP A 781 9.98 23.07 4.73
N ASN A 782 9.57 22.87 5.99
CA ASN A 782 8.57 23.75 6.61
C ASN A 782 9.29 24.98 7.18
N GLY A 783 9.78 25.84 6.30
CA GLY A 783 10.01 27.26 6.57
C GLY A 783 10.91 27.61 7.76
N VAL A 784 12.02 26.90 7.97
CA VAL A 784 13.00 27.30 9.00
C VAL A 784 13.88 28.48 8.54
N ASP A 785 14.08 28.66 7.23
CA ASP A 785 15.09 29.60 6.71
C ASP A 785 14.54 30.94 6.18
N SER A 786 13.28 31.31 6.47
CA SER A 786 12.79 32.65 6.13
C SER A 786 12.12 33.44 7.26
N ILE A 787 12.07 32.93 8.50
CA ILE A 787 11.35 33.62 9.59
C ILE A 787 12.04 33.52 10.96
N TYR A 788 13.35 33.72 11.12
CA TYR A 788 13.89 33.94 12.47
C TYR A 788 15.12 34.88 12.50
N ASN A 789 14.89 36.12 12.94
CA ASN A 789 15.91 36.91 13.66
C ASN A 789 15.99 36.36 15.10
N VAL A 790 16.58 35.18 15.31
CA VAL A 790 16.75 34.60 16.65
C VAL A 790 18.16 34.03 16.79
N THR A 791 18.82 34.41 17.89
CA THR A 791 20.12 33.87 18.31
C THR A 791 20.00 32.38 18.54
N THR A 792 20.79 31.58 17.83
CA THR A 792 20.89 30.14 18.06
C THR A 792 22.11 29.88 18.92
N SER A 793 21.95 29.09 19.99
CA SER A 793 23.09 28.58 20.76
C SER A 793 23.25 27.10 20.47
N VAL A 794 24.45 26.72 20.02
CA VAL A 794 24.81 25.31 19.81
C VAL A 794 25.43 24.79 21.10
N HIS A 795 24.76 23.87 21.78
CA HIS A 795 25.33 23.18 22.93
C HIS A 795 25.59 21.72 22.56
N ARG A 796 26.87 21.31 22.52
CA ARG A 796 27.30 19.94 22.11
C ARG A 796 26.71 19.48 20.76
N GLY A 797 26.58 20.40 19.80
CA GLY A 797 26.00 20.10 18.50
C GLY A 797 24.46 20.02 18.50
N VAL A 798 23.75 20.49 19.52
CA VAL A 798 22.28 20.52 19.52
C VAL A 798 21.79 21.94 19.29
N ARG A 799 20.85 22.14 18.34
CA ARG A 799 20.23 23.44 18.09
C ARG A 799 19.15 23.67 19.15
N LEU A 800 19.38 24.64 20.01
CA LEU A 800 18.42 25.11 21.00
C LEU A 800 17.91 26.49 20.58
N VAL A 801 16.62 26.72 20.78
CA VAL A 801 15.96 27.98 20.45
C VAL A 801 15.61 28.72 21.74
N ASP A 802 15.78 30.04 21.74
CA ASP A 802 15.52 30.91 22.89
C ASP A 802 14.02 31.17 23.09
N ASP A 803 13.25 31.23 22.00
CA ASP A 803 11.81 31.45 22.00
C ASP A 803 11.13 30.70 20.84
N VAL A 804 9.88 30.31 21.03
CA VAL A 804 9.09 29.58 20.03
C VAL A 804 7.71 30.23 19.95
N LYS A 805 7.26 30.55 18.73
CA LYS A 805 5.90 31.07 18.52
C LYS A 805 4.87 30.12 19.11
N GLN A 806 3.80 30.68 19.70
CA GLN A 806 2.75 29.91 20.37
C GLN A 806 2.14 28.81 19.48
N GLU A 807 2.05 29.05 18.16
CA GLU A 807 1.58 28.11 17.14
C GLU A 807 2.45 26.86 16.93
N HIS A 808 3.68 26.84 17.47
CA HIS A 808 4.63 25.74 17.32
C HIS A 808 5.15 25.21 18.65
N ALA A 809 4.68 25.73 19.79
CA ALA A 809 5.18 25.38 21.11
C ALA A 809 5.09 23.86 21.39
N GLU A 810 4.03 23.20 20.92
CA GLU A 810 3.81 21.75 21.07
C GLU A 810 4.89 20.87 20.40
N LYS A 811 5.64 21.41 19.44
CA LYS A 811 6.72 20.70 18.72
C LYS A 811 8.05 20.71 19.48
N TYR A 812 8.11 21.40 20.61
CA TYR A 812 9.33 21.61 21.38
C TYR A 812 9.14 21.17 22.83
N PHE A 813 10.21 20.63 23.42
CA PHE A 813 10.35 20.49 24.86
C PHE A 813 10.93 21.75 25.47
N ARG A 814 10.38 22.16 26.61
CA ARG A 814 10.98 23.21 27.44
C ARG A 814 12.06 22.59 28.30
N VAL A 815 13.30 23.02 28.13
CA VAL A 815 14.46 22.53 28.88
C VAL A 815 15.14 23.65 29.65
N THR A 816 15.68 23.35 30.82
CA THR A 816 16.44 24.32 31.63
C THR A 816 17.93 24.02 31.48
N LEU A 817 18.68 24.99 30.98
CA LEU A 817 20.12 24.87 30.73
C LEU A 817 20.81 26.11 31.29
N ASN A 818 21.71 25.93 32.25
CA ASN A 818 22.40 27.02 32.96
C ASN A 818 21.44 28.09 33.53
N ASN A 819 20.35 27.66 34.19
CA ASN A 819 19.28 28.52 34.72
C ASN A 819 18.53 29.38 33.67
N GLN A 820 18.74 29.12 32.37
CA GLN A 820 17.97 29.70 31.29
C GLN A 820 17.02 28.67 30.69
N ILE A 821 15.85 29.15 30.28
CA ILE A 821 14.85 28.33 29.61
C ILE A 821 15.17 28.35 28.12
N LYS A 822 15.26 27.15 27.54
CA LYS A 822 15.48 26.94 26.10
C LYS A 822 14.46 25.94 25.58
N PHE A 823 14.32 25.89 24.26
CA PHE A 823 13.40 24.98 23.57
C PHE A 823 14.18 24.00 22.69
N LEU A 824 13.89 22.71 22.85
CA LEU A 824 14.47 21.60 22.09
C LEU A 824 13.41 20.95 21.22
N HIS A 825 13.60 20.88 19.90
CA HIS A 825 12.63 20.25 19.02
C HIS A 825 12.50 18.74 19.32
N LYS A 826 11.28 18.22 19.35
CA LYS A 826 11.00 16.82 19.74
C LYS A 826 11.67 15.79 18.82
N GLN A 827 11.79 16.06 17.53
CA GLN A 827 12.57 15.20 16.61
C GLN A 827 14.07 15.18 16.96
N THR A 828 14.63 16.30 17.40
CA THR A 828 16.03 16.38 17.84
C THR A 828 16.24 15.61 19.14
N ALA A 829 15.24 15.61 20.03
CA ALA A 829 15.26 14.78 21.23
C ALA A 829 15.29 13.27 20.92
N CYS A 830 14.55 12.79 19.92
CA CYS A 830 14.65 11.39 19.47
C CYS A 830 16.07 11.03 19.05
N TRP A 831 16.69 11.87 18.23
CA TRP A 831 18.06 11.66 17.76
C TRP A 831 19.08 11.60 18.91
N LEU A 832 18.87 12.41 19.96
CA LEU A 832 19.74 12.38 21.15
C LEU A 832 19.65 11.09 21.96
N LEU A 833 18.50 10.43 21.95
CA LEU A 833 18.23 9.22 22.74
C LEU A 833 18.49 7.93 21.95
N GLU A 834 18.69 8.01 20.63
CA GLU A 834 19.01 6.88 19.77
C GLU A 834 20.42 6.36 20.11
N LYS A 835 20.49 5.20 20.79
CA LYS A 835 21.77 4.55 21.13
C LYS A 835 22.42 4.04 19.83
N ASP A 836 23.75 4.22 19.72
CA ASP A 836 24.64 3.80 18.61
C ASP A 836 24.90 4.76 17.42
N LYS A 837 24.90 6.08 17.62
CA LYS A 837 25.57 6.99 16.66
C LYS A 837 26.49 8.02 17.30
N SER A 838 27.77 7.65 17.34
CA SER A 838 28.88 8.60 17.21
C SER A 838 29.00 9.08 15.75
N SER A 839 27.98 9.75 15.21
CA SER A 839 28.10 10.44 13.93
C SER A 839 27.16 11.64 13.82
N LEU A 840 27.77 12.79 13.52
CA LEU A 840 27.08 13.97 13.02
C LEU A 840 26.45 13.64 11.64
N PRO A 841 25.29 14.21 11.29
CA PRO A 841 24.69 14.06 9.96
C PRO A 841 25.65 14.50 8.84
N ALA A 842 25.53 13.90 7.65
CA ALA A 842 26.33 14.27 6.47
C ALA A 842 26.19 15.76 6.11
N ASP A 843 24.99 16.34 6.26
CA ASP A 843 24.73 17.78 6.07
C ASP A 843 25.39 18.68 7.13
N ARG A 844 25.83 18.10 8.26
CA ARG A 844 26.66 18.82 9.24
C ARG A 844 28.14 18.58 9.03
N LEU A 845 28.51 17.46 8.43
CA LEU A 845 29.89 17.14 8.05
C LEU A 845 30.35 18.06 6.90
N SER A 846 29.47 18.36 5.93
CA SER A 846 29.73 19.35 4.88
C SER A 846 29.93 20.77 5.43
N ARG A 847 29.06 21.24 6.33
CA ARG A 847 29.16 22.58 6.95
C ARG A 847 30.34 22.75 7.91
N VAL A 848 30.88 21.65 8.42
CA VAL A 848 32.10 21.63 9.25
C VAL A 848 33.36 21.52 8.38
N GLN A 849 33.27 21.00 7.16
CA GLN A 849 34.37 20.98 6.19
C GLN A 849 34.49 22.28 5.38
N GLU A 850 33.45 23.11 5.34
CA GLU A 850 33.45 24.43 4.68
C GLU A 850 33.77 25.63 5.62
N ASN A 851 34.17 25.38 6.87
CA ASN A 851 34.72 26.41 7.79
C ASN A 851 36.19 26.21 8.10
#